data_AF-A0A9X0DJ13-F1
#
_entry.id   AF-A0A9X0DJ13-F1
#
_cell.length_a   1.000
_cell.length_b   1.000
_cell.length_c   1.000
_cell.angle_alpha   90.00
_cell.angle_beta   90.00
_cell.angle_gamma   90.00
#
_symmetry.space_group_name_H-M   'P 1'
#
loop_
_entity.id
_entity.type
_entity.pdbx_description
1 polymer ?
#
loop_
_entity_poly.entity_id
_entity_poly.type
_entity_poly.pdbx_seq_one_letter_code
_entity_poly.pdbx_strand_id
1 'polypeptide(L)'
;MQIIDISEGNYTIQLLNIYNEADQTKEKGHTIERCLFDTPLSHHTIIVGDFNSHYPWWDPFLNKSSNADQLAEWFEDHNLTIMNEPGISTFYRTNMTNPSVLDLTLATEAISLNILDWQVLPDFGSDHLGILFEVKGTGIRSTNVAPLARFNTKQADWDKFTNTLQSKLLASVILNSNDYLNIITLESNSLDSLLDKNQQIQTLDKAAIEFTQIITNSAEISIPRIKSTKRAKPWWSPELKALRKRLANEYENAKRYPEDDVFKKIYQSARNHYFQAIKTAKKNHWNEFLEKEDTQTIFKAMFYTKNLQTERIPNIRSNSFQLESSFEGKCSAFRSVLFPPPPPPNTTAPKWEGYKQSKMWDWPKLTENELFSACSAKIKGKSPGPDGITQEIIIRTYKAIPKAFFTLFSNLINLGYHPSYWKQATGAILKKPSKPDYTIPKAYRVIAILNCLGKISERILAQRLSFLAETTNLLHHSQMGGRQKKSAIDTAILLTTEIERNSRIKKKTSALFLDVKGAFDYVSKNRLLDICKNLNLPISLIAWISSFLEERLLKLSFDGQTEAFKPINTGIPQGSPISPILFLIYIRDLFQSNSVEYLSYIDDIAMITHSSSWKKNILSLERAAKQIYALGEKNAIQFDLAKTELMHFSTFKYAKDASIKLPNSEIVQPSSLVRWLGIWFDPGLNFKQHVAIRATQAKASFYRMARLANTEKGLSPKALRQLYIACVTSIADYGSIIWWKDQASFKKTLQLLQNLALRKILGVFKTSPIKPMEVEAALCPPEIRLNAGIRQYAFRLLKTSPFHPVNMIIRKLIAEKEDQNSIMTPRRKLPKPTQLEKITNSIEEDFDPLMLEKIDHFHFPPWKRDTPYKVNISKVSKEEAAIAHNLVFKNRSKNTIIIYTDASSTLEGIGVGIGIVAISANGQALYKETINIGINQLVYNGELLGVTKAIEYASSIAQPGEKFKIYSDNQAGLYRLKTPSDAPGQICQIRAIKATETLLRKGAEISLNWVPGHTSVEGNELADALAKEATKQRSSSNETSFASLEMDIKRTKSEEWNTLLYSSNSAYSKIYPWKTSSKIGIPENTKRSSISALFQLKIGHGYFKSYLQRFGISANDKCRCGKRESPNHLLFSCPLYKSTRRIFKKNNPTSRLTMKYLLHTKTGIIKTLEFIEETKIATRSWHLTRMQEDAEQEDEGEEGEPRENG
;
A
#
# COMPACT_ATOMS: atom_id res chain seq x y z
N MET A 1 -49.42 -23.58 2.91
CA MET A 1 -49.50 -22.10 2.87
C MET A 1 -49.78 -21.58 4.27
N GLN A 2 -49.14 -20.49 4.69
CA GLN A 2 -49.41 -19.79 5.95
C GLN A 2 -49.84 -18.36 5.62
N ILE A 3 -50.83 -17.82 6.35
CA ILE A 3 -51.28 -16.43 6.22
C ILE A 3 -51.00 -15.74 7.56
N ILE A 4 -50.33 -14.58 7.51
CA ILE A 4 -49.92 -13.81 8.68
C ILE A 4 -50.37 -12.36 8.47
N ASP A 5 -51.26 -11.86 9.31
CA ASP A 5 -51.68 -10.46 9.28
C ASP A 5 -50.85 -9.62 10.26
N ILE A 6 -50.18 -8.60 9.73
CA ILE A 6 -49.33 -7.68 10.48
C ILE A 6 -50.05 -6.35 10.56
N SER A 7 -50.51 -5.96 11.76
CA SER A 7 -51.28 -4.73 11.96
C SER A 7 -50.49 -3.66 12.74
N GLU A 8 -50.48 -2.43 12.23
CA GLU A 8 -49.96 -1.24 12.93
C GLU A 8 -50.99 -0.10 12.81
N GLY A 9 -51.73 0.17 13.90
CA GLY A 9 -52.85 1.13 13.87
C GLY A 9 -54.01 0.64 12.99
N ASN A 10 -54.50 1.50 12.08
CA ASN A 10 -55.57 1.16 11.12
C ASN A 10 -55.04 0.51 9.82
N TYR A 11 -53.77 0.10 9.79
CA TYR A 11 -53.11 -0.45 8.61
C TYR A 11 -52.73 -1.91 8.85
N THR A 12 -53.28 -2.82 8.05
CA THR A 12 -53.00 -4.26 8.11
C THR A 12 -52.36 -4.72 6.81
N ILE A 13 -51.22 -5.40 6.93
CA ILE A 13 -50.50 -6.04 5.82
C ILE A 13 -50.70 -7.53 5.95
N GLN A 14 -51.22 -8.17 4.90
CA GLN A 14 -51.37 -9.61 4.82
C GLN A 14 -50.10 -10.22 4.19
N LEU A 15 -49.45 -11.14 4.89
CA LEU A 15 -48.28 -11.87 4.40
C LEU A 15 -48.65 -13.35 4.17
N LEU A 16 -48.61 -13.81 2.92
CA LEU A 16 -48.81 -15.21 2.56
C LEU A 16 -47.45 -15.86 2.35
N ASN A 17 -47.15 -16.92 3.11
CA ASN A 17 -45.96 -17.74 2.91
C ASN A 17 -46.34 -19.08 2.23
N ILE A 18 -45.72 -19.34 1.08
CA ILE A 18 -45.98 -20.47 0.20
C ILE A 18 -44.81 -21.45 0.26
N TYR A 19 -45.14 -22.72 0.40
CA TYR A 19 -44.20 -23.82 0.19
C TYR A 19 -44.84 -24.76 -0.82
N ASN A 20 -44.35 -24.74 -2.05
CA ASN A 20 -45.01 -25.40 -3.19
C ASN A 20 -44.66 -26.89 -3.30
N GLU A 21 -45.06 -27.67 -2.28
CA GLU A 21 -44.91 -29.12 -2.27
C GLU A 21 -46.04 -29.83 -3.02
N ALA A 22 -45.75 -31.04 -3.52
CA ALA A 22 -46.73 -31.95 -4.09
C ALA A 22 -47.58 -32.60 -2.98
N ASP A 23 -48.84 -32.89 -3.29
CA ASP A 23 -49.72 -33.64 -2.40
C ASP A 23 -49.16 -35.02 -2.02
N GLN A 24 -49.23 -35.39 -0.73
CA GLN A 24 -48.69 -36.65 -0.23
C GLN A 24 -49.42 -37.87 -0.83
N THR A 25 -50.70 -37.71 -1.16
CA THR A 25 -51.52 -38.70 -1.88
C THR A 25 -51.36 -38.68 -3.40
N LYS A 26 -50.64 -37.68 -3.97
CA LYS A 26 -50.47 -37.42 -5.42
C LYS A 26 -51.75 -37.25 -6.24
N GLU A 27 -52.92 -37.17 -5.60
CA GLU A 27 -54.22 -37.09 -6.28
C GLU A 27 -54.69 -35.65 -6.52
N LYS A 28 -54.21 -34.65 -5.77
CA LYS A 28 -54.71 -33.26 -5.81
C LYS A 28 -53.68 -32.19 -6.20
N GLY A 29 -52.60 -32.54 -6.88
CA GLY A 29 -51.65 -31.55 -7.44
C GLY A 29 -50.75 -30.85 -6.41
N HIS A 30 -50.22 -29.68 -6.77
CA HIS A 30 -49.27 -28.91 -5.96
C HIS A 30 -49.96 -27.92 -4.98
N THR A 31 -49.27 -27.46 -3.94
CA THR A 31 -49.83 -26.53 -2.92
C THR A 31 -50.37 -25.23 -3.51
N ILE A 32 -49.78 -24.74 -4.61
CA ILE A 32 -50.31 -23.60 -5.36
C ILE A 32 -51.71 -23.90 -5.91
N GLU A 33 -51.89 -25.05 -6.55
CA GLU A 33 -53.16 -25.46 -7.18
C GLU A 33 -54.25 -25.74 -6.15
N ARG A 34 -53.88 -26.28 -4.99
CA ARG A 34 -54.83 -26.65 -3.92
C ARG A 34 -55.35 -25.47 -3.11
N CYS A 35 -54.59 -24.36 -3.07
CA CYS A 35 -54.85 -23.31 -2.08
C CYS A 35 -54.59 -21.89 -2.59
N LEU A 36 -53.47 -21.65 -3.29
CA LEU A 36 -53.08 -20.27 -3.62
C LEU A 36 -54.06 -19.63 -4.59
N PHE A 37 -54.50 -20.37 -5.62
CA PHE A 37 -55.38 -19.82 -6.66
C PHE A 37 -56.77 -19.40 -6.15
N ASP A 38 -57.28 -20.06 -5.09
CA ASP A 38 -58.59 -19.78 -4.49
C ASP A 38 -58.50 -18.82 -3.28
N THR A 39 -57.31 -18.33 -2.92
CA THR A 39 -57.13 -17.46 -1.75
C THR A 39 -57.35 -15.98 -2.10
N PRO A 40 -58.30 -15.28 -1.46
CA PRO A 40 -58.53 -13.87 -1.72
C PRO A 40 -57.37 -13.02 -1.19
N LEU A 41 -56.84 -12.13 -2.04
CA LEU A 41 -55.77 -11.19 -1.66
C LEU A 41 -56.36 -9.87 -1.16
N SER A 42 -55.92 -9.41 0.00
CA SER A 42 -56.23 -8.06 0.50
C SER A 42 -55.52 -6.97 -0.32
N HIS A 43 -55.91 -5.71 -0.16
CA HIS A 43 -55.29 -4.57 -0.86
C HIS A 43 -53.78 -4.42 -0.55
N HIS A 44 -53.34 -4.83 0.65
CA HIS A 44 -51.95 -4.75 1.11
C HIS A 44 -51.38 -6.14 1.36
N THR A 45 -51.16 -6.90 0.28
CA THR A 45 -50.75 -8.29 0.38
C THR A 45 -49.34 -8.50 -0.15
N ILE A 46 -48.53 -9.24 0.60
CA ILE A 46 -47.19 -9.69 0.22
C ILE A 46 -47.22 -11.22 0.20
N ILE A 47 -46.78 -11.82 -0.90
CA ILE A 47 -46.67 -13.27 -1.06
C ILE A 47 -45.20 -13.63 -1.11
N VAL A 48 -44.75 -14.55 -0.27
CA VAL A 48 -43.36 -15.00 -0.18
C VAL A 48 -43.29 -16.52 -0.15
N GLY A 49 -42.13 -17.09 -0.46
CA GLY A 49 -41.83 -18.49 -0.17
C GLY A 49 -41.26 -19.26 -1.36
N ASP A 50 -41.17 -20.58 -1.22
CA ASP A 50 -40.60 -21.48 -2.22
C ASP A 50 -41.68 -21.96 -3.20
N PHE A 51 -41.58 -21.52 -4.45
CA PHE A 51 -42.54 -21.84 -5.51
C PHE A 51 -42.15 -23.08 -6.31
N ASN A 52 -40.92 -23.60 -6.15
CA ASN A 52 -40.41 -24.76 -6.89
C ASN A 52 -40.70 -24.75 -8.41
N SER A 53 -40.72 -23.55 -9.02
CA SER A 53 -41.09 -23.36 -10.42
C SER A 53 -40.15 -22.37 -11.09
N HIS A 54 -39.70 -22.69 -12.30
CA HIS A 54 -38.83 -21.84 -13.10
C HIS A 54 -39.64 -21.12 -14.17
N TYR A 55 -39.58 -19.79 -14.17
CA TYR A 55 -40.14 -18.98 -15.23
C TYR A 55 -39.19 -17.85 -15.61
N PRO A 56 -39.13 -17.43 -16.89
CA PRO A 56 -38.22 -16.39 -17.33
C PRO A 56 -38.35 -15.03 -16.64
N TRP A 57 -39.44 -14.76 -15.91
CA TRP A 57 -39.61 -13.50 -15.15
C TRP A 57 -38.70 -13.42 -13.94
N TRP A 58 -38.52 -14.51 -13.20
CA TRP A 58 -37.70 -14.55 -11.98
C TRP A 58 -36.41 -15.35 -12.15
N ASP A 59 -36.41 -16.40 -12.97
CA ASP A 59 -35.25 -17.25 -13.24
C ASP A 59 -34.86 -17.24 -14.74
N PRO A 60 -34.19 -16.19 -15.23
CA PRO A 60 -33.92 -16.00 -16.66
C PRO A 60 -32.83 -16.93 -17.23
N PHE A 61 -32.24 -17.80 -16.41
CA PHE A 61 -31.08 -18.64 -16.77
C PHE A 61 -31.40 -20.13 -16.90
N LEU A 62 -32.63 -20.56 -16.60
CA LEU A 62 -33.06 -21.96 -16.65
C LEU A 62 -34.28 -22.15 -17.55
N ASN A 63 -34.52 -23.40 -17.94
CA ASN A 63 -35.68 -23.77 -18.73
C ASN A 63 -36.95 -23.66 -17.89
N LYS A 64 -38.04 -23.26 -18.55
CA LYS A 64 -39.36 -23.06 -17.94
C LYS A 64 -39.94 -24.37 -17.38
N SER A 65 -40.52 -24.35 -16.18
CA SER A 65 -41.30 -25.46 -15.60
C SER A 65 -42.69 -25.59 -16.25
N SER A 66 -43.27 -26.78 -16.23
CA SER A 66 -44.57 -27.07 -16.88
C SER A 66 -45.77 -26.31 -16.27
N ASN A 67 -45.75 -26.04 -14.97
CA ASN A 67 -46.81 -25.30 -14.25
C ASN A 67 -46.55 -23.79 -14.17
N ALA A 68 -45.47 -23.30 -14.77
CA ALA A 68 -45.01 -21.94 -14.59
C ALA A 68 -45.86 -20.90 -15.35
N ASP A 69 -46.51 -21.30 -16.45
CA ASP A 69 -47.39 -20.42 -17.23
C ASP A 69 -48.63 -20.02 -16.44
N GLN A 70 -49.33 -21.01 -15.87
CA GLN A 70 -50.54 -20.78 -15.07
C GLN A 70 -50.24 -19.93 -13.82
N LEU A 71 -49.08 -20.15 -13.19
CA LEU A 71 -48.63 -19.35 -12.07
C LEU A 71 -48.32 -17.90 -12.48
N ALA A 72 -47.71 -17.71 -13.65
CA ALA A 72 -47.39 -16.40 -14.19
C ALA A 72 -48.67 -15.63 -14.59
N GLU A 73 -49.62 -16.30 -15.25
CA GLU A 73 -50.94 -15.74 -15.60
C GLU A 73 -51.68 -15.28 -14.33
N TRP A 74 -51.74 -16.12 -13.30
CA TRP A 74 -52.37 -15.77 -12.03
C TRP A 74 -51.71 -14.55 -11.35
N PHE A 75 -50.39 -14.40 -11.46
CA PHE A 75 -49.69 -13.20 -10.97
C PHE A 75 -50.13 -11.93 -11.71
N GLU A 76 -50.38 -12.01 -13.03
CA GLU A 76 -50.85 -10.87 -13.82
C GLU A 76 -52.30 -10.53 -13.50
N ASP A 77 -53.17 -11.53 -13.39
CA ASP A 77 -54.59 -11.35 -13.06
C ASP A 77 -54.80 -10.60 -11.75
N HIS A 78 -53.90 -10.82 -10.78
CA HIS A 78 -53.92 -10.18 -9.47
C HIS A 78 -53.04 -8.91 -9.38
N ASN A 79 -52.48 -8.43 -10.49
CA ASN A 79 -51.57 -7.27 -10.56
C ASN A 79 -50.41 -7.34 -9.56
N LEU A 80 -49.81 -8.53 -9.40
CA LEU A 80 -48.72 -8.76 -8.47
C LEU A 80 -47.38 -8.32 -9.06
N THR A 81 -46.65 -7.51 -8.31
CA THR A 81 -45.29 -7.09 -8.64
C THR A 81 -44.28 -8.06 -8.05
N ILE A 82 -43.42 -8.66 -8.88
CA ILE A 82 -42.28 -9.46 -8.40
C ILE A 82 -41.19 -8.53 -7.89
N MET A 83 -40.82 -8.69 -6.61
CA MET A 83 -39.79 -7.91 -5.95
C MET A 83 -38.39 -8.50 -6.12
N ASN A 84 -38.28 -9.78 -6.51
CA ASN A 84 -37.00 -10.43 -6.78
C ASN A 84 -36.21 -9.65 -7.83
N GLU A 85 -34.92 -9.44 -7.59
CA GLU A 85 -34.02 -8.99 -8.64
C GLU A 85 -33.82 -10.14 -9.66
N PRO A 86 -34.22 -9.99 -10.93
CA PRO A 86 -34.18 -11.09 -11.89
C PRO A 86 -32.76 -11.66 -12.06
N GLY A 87 -32.63 -12.98 -11.90
CA GLY A 87 -31.35 -13.69 -12.01
C GLY A 87 -30.43 -13.60 -10.79
N ILE A 88 -30.90 -13.03 -9.67
CA ILE A 88 -30.25 -13.22 -8.37
C ILE A 88 -30.80 -14.50 -7.76
N SER A 89 -29.98 -15.54 -7.79
CA SER A 89 -30.34 -16.87 -7.32
C SER A 89 -30.71 -16.90 -5.83
N THR A 90 -31.77 -17.62 -5.52
CA THR A 90 -32.25 -17.88 -4.17
C THR A 90 -31.98 -19.33 -3.73
N PHE A 91 -31.55 -20.19 -4.65
CA PHE A 91 -31.22 -21.59 -4.38
C PHE A 91 -29.88 -22.02 -4.99
N TYR A 92 -29.10 -22.81 -4.24
CA TYR A 92 -27.81 -23.34 -4.66
C TYR A 92 -27.46 -24.67 -4.00
N ARG A 93 -26.96 -25.63 -4.80
CA ARG A 93 -26.29 -26.86 -4.30
C ARG A 93 -24.85 -26.94 -4.79
N THR A 94 -23.98 -27.54 -3.99
CA THR A 94 -22.53 -27.67 -4.25
C THR A 94 -22.17 -28.32 -5.60
N ASN A 95 -23.06 -29.14 -6.15
CA ASN A 95 -22.88 -29.83 -7.43
C ASN A 95 -23.61 -29.16 -8.61
N MET A 96 -24.33 -28.05 -8.40
CA MET A 96 -25.02 -27.34 -9.48
C MET A 96 -24.08 -26.44 -10.27
N THR A 97 -24.18 -26.50 -11.59
CA THR A 97 -23.43 -25.65 -12.54
C THR A 97 -23.98 -24.24 -12.60
N ASN A 98 -25.29 -24.06 -12.40
CA ASN A 98 -25.97 -22.77 -12.36
C ASN A 98 -26.90 -22.72 -11.12
N PRO A 99 -26.83 -21.70 -10.26
CA PRO A 99 -27.77 -21.51 -9.16
C PRO A 99 -29.13 -20.98 -9.68
N SER A 100 -30.24 -21.31 -9.01
CA SER A 100 -31.61 -21.05 -9.48
C SER A 100 -32.39 -20.06 -8.61
N VAL A 101 -33.54 -19.60 -9.10
CA VAL A 101 -34.48 -18.72 -8.38
C VAL A 101 -35.77 -19.50 -8.13
N LEU A 102 -35.89 -20.08 -6.93
CA LEU A 102 -37.06 -20.87 -6.52
C LEU A 102 -37.91 -20.13 -5.49
N ASP A 103 -37.27 -19.39 -4.60
CA ASP A 103 -37.93 -18.56 -3.59
C ASP A 103 -38.31 -17.19 -4.16
N LEU A 104 -39.61 -16.84 -4.14
CA LEU A 104 -40.15 -15.60 -4.70
C LEU A 104 -40.72 -14.68 -3.61
N THR A 105 -40.77 -13.39 -3.94
CA THR A 105 -41.41 -12.32 -3.18
C THR A 105 -42.23 -11.49 -4.16
N LEU A 106 -43.54 -11.53 -3.99
CA LEU A 106 -44.51 -10.77 -4.77
C LEU A 106 -45.30 -9.84 -3.85
N ALA A 107 -45.81 -8.74 -4.40
CA ALA A 107 -46.58 -7.78 -3.65
C ALA A 107 -47.68 -7.15 -4.51
N THR A 108 -48.83 -6.85 -3.91
CA THR A 108 -49.86 -6.04 -4.56
C THR A 108 -49.32 -4.64 -4.86
N GLU A 109 -49.86 -3.99 -5.90
CA GLU A 109 -49.40 -2.66 -6.33
C GLU A 109 -49.41 -1.62 -5.18
N ALA A 110 -50.41 -1.68 -4.30
CA ALA A 110 -50.55 -0.73 -3.20
C ALA A 110 -49.40 -0.80 -2.17
N ILE A 111 -48.73 -1.95 -2.02
CA ILE A 111 -47.63 -2.12 -1.05
C ILE A 111 -46.26 -2.31 -1.70
N SER A 112 -46.19 -2.64 -2.99
CA SER A 112 -44.91 -2.87 -3.69
C SER A 112 -43.97 -1.65 -3.63
N LEU A 113 -44.52 -0.43 -3.68
CA LEU A 113 -43.77 0.82 -3.57
C LEU A 113 -43.21 1.08 -2.14
N ASN A 114 -43.77 0.41 -1.15
CA ASN A 114 -43.34 0.49 0.25
C ASN A 114 -42.28 -0.57 0.57
N ILE A 115 -42.12 -1.61 -0.24
CA ILE A 115 -41.06 -2.59 -0.06
C ILE A 115 -39.72 -2.00 -0.53
N LEU A 116 -38.75 -1.98 0.37
CA LEU A 116 -37.40 -1.42 0.21
C LEU A 116 -36.36 -2.51 0.48
N ASP A 117 -35.14 -2.27 -0.02
CA ASP A 117 -33.94 -3.05 0.36
C ASP A 117 -34.08 -4.57 0.20
N TRP A 118 -34.84 -5.05 -0.80
CA TRP A 118 -34.92 -6.48 -1.13
C TRP A 118 -33.54 -7.01 -1.52
N GLN A 119 -33.10 -8.09 -0.86
CA GLN A 119 -31.80 -8.73 -1.10
C GLN A 119 -31.82 -10.20 -0.69
N VAL A 120 -30.95 -10.99 -1.32
CA VAL A 120 -30.64 -12.36 -0.90
C VAL A 120 -29.49 -12.32 0.11
N LEU A 121 -29.68 -13.00 1.24
CA LEU A 121 -28.73 -13.12 2.34
C LEU A 121 -27.65 -14.16 2.04
N PRO A 122 -26.49 -14.09 2.72
CA PRO A 122 -25.44 -15.11 2.59
C PRO A 122 -25.92 -16.50 3.01
N ASP A 123 -25.23 -17.53 2.51
CA ASP A 123 -25.46 -18.94 2.84
C ASP A 123 -25.42 -19.19 4.37
N PHE A 124 -26.54 -19.71 4.90
CA PHE A 124 -26.71 -20.09 6.31
C PHE A 124 -26.47 -21.59 6.57
N GLY A 125 -25.89 -22.32 5.60
CA GLY A 125 -25.74 -23.78 5.62
C GLY A 125 -26.93 -24.53 5.02
N SER A 126 -27.78 -23.84 4.25
CA SER A 126 -28.96 -24.38 3.58
C SER A 126 -28.77 -24.28 2.06
N ASP A 127 -29.42 -25.16 1.29
CA ASP A 127 -29.47 -25.03 -0.17
C ASP A 127 -30.39 -23.89 -0.64
N HIS A 128 -31.24 -23.36 0.25
CA HIS A 128 -31.96 -22.10 0.05
C HIS A 128 -31.26 -20.93 0.76
N LEU A 129 -31.16 -19.81 0.05
CA LEU A 129 -30.61 -18.56 0.55
C LEU A 129 -31.75 -17.71 1.13
N GLY A 130 -31.54 -17.15 2.34
CA GLY A 130 -32.56 -16.32 2.98
C GLY A 130 -32.86 -15.05 2.18
N ILE A 131 -34.12 -14.60 2.15
CA ILE A 131 -34.52 -13.33 1.53
C ILE A 131 -34.78 -12.30 2.63
N LEU A 132 -34.28 -11.08 2.45
CA LEU A 132 -34.57 -9.94 3.32
C LEU A 132 -35.15 -8.79 2.52
N PHE A 133 -36.23 -8.17 3.02
CA PHE A 133 -36.74 -6.89 2.54
C PHE A 133 -37.29 -6.09 3.72
N GLU A 134 -37.33 -4.75 3.59
CA GLU A 134 -37.88 -3.82 4.57
C GLU A 134 -39.21 -3.27 4.04
N VAL A 135 -40.28 -3.24 4.84
CA VAL A 135 -41.54 -2.56 4.45
C VAL A 135 -41.59 -1.19 5.10
N LYS A 136 -41.72 -0.13 4.30
CA LYS A 136 -41.75 1.26 4.75
C LYS A 136 -43.11 1.58 5.38
N GLY A 137 -43.13 1.79 6.69
CA GLY A 137 -44.31 2.31 7.41
C GLY A 137 -44.69 3.74 6.98
N THR A 138 -45.92 4.14 7.31
CA THR A 138 -46.50 5.47 7.00
C THR A 138 -45.98 6.60 7.89
N GLY A 139 -45.14 6.29 8.89
CA GLY A 139 -44.49 7.28 9.75
C GLY A 139 -43.48 8.17 9.02
N ILE A 140 -43.55 9.48 9.30
CA ILE A 140 -42.59 10.49 8.83
C ILE A 140 -41.17 10.09 9.27
N ARG A 141 -40.30 9.75 8.31
CA ARG A 141 -38.86 9.57 8.59
C ARG A 141 -38.29 10.85 9.16
N SER A 142 -37.58 10.77 10.28
CA SER A 142 -36.62 11.80 10.64
C SER A 142 -35.68 12.00 9.45
N THR A 143 -35.54 13.23 8.99
CA THR A 143 -34.71 13.58 7.84
C THR A 143 -33.25 13.33 8.19
N ASN A 144 -32.73 12.16 7.84
CA ASN A 144 -31.30 11.92 7.82
C ASN A 144 -30.66 12.90 6.82
N VAL A 145 -29.95 13.91 7.33
CA VAL A 145 -29.12 14.79 6.51
C VAL A 145 -28.07 13.90 5.85
N ALA A 146 -28.18 13.72 4.53
CA ALA A 146 -27.19 12.98 3.77
C ALA A 146 -25.79 13.57 4.04
N PRO A 147 -24.74 12.75 4.25
CA PRO A 147 -23.42 13.26 4.50
C PRO A 147 -22.99 14.19 3.35
N LEU A 148 -22.50 15.37 3.69
CA LEU A 148 -22.01 16.37 2.74
C LEU A 148 -21.04 15.71 1.75
N ALA A 149 -21.39 15.77 0.46
CA ALA A 149 -20.59 15.21 -0.61
C ALA A 149 -19.17 15.82 -0.63
N ARG A 150 -18.14 14.99 -0.83
CA ARG A 150 -16.74 15.45 -0.85
C ARG A 150 -16.47 16.38 -2.05
N PHE A 151 -15.53 17.32 -1.89
CA PHE A 151 -15.02 18.13 -3.00
C PHE A 151 -14.35 17.27 -4.08
N ASN A 152 -14.67 17.54 -5.35
CA ASN A 152 -14.04 16.91 -6.50
C ASN A 152 -12.86 17.76 -7.00
N THR A 153 -11.71 17.61 -6.36
CA THR A 153 -10.51 18.40 -6.69
C THR A 153 -9.97 18.18 -8.11
N LYS A 154 -10.43 17.14 -8.82
CA LYS A 154 -10.10 16.92 -10.25
C LYS A 154 -10.82 17.89 -11.19
N GLN A 155 -11.94 18.46 -10.76
CA GLN A 155 -12.73 19.44 -11.51
C GLN A 155 -12.69 20.82 -10.84
N ALA A 156 -11.69 21.07 -10.00
CA ALA A 156 -11.53 22.34 -9.30
C ALA A 156 -11.05 23.43 -10.26
N ASP A 157 -11.64 24.62 -10.14
CA ASP A 157 -11.12 25.85 -10.73
C ASP A 157 -10.15 26.52 -9.73
N TRP A 158 -8.86 26.25 -9.90
CA TRP A 158 -7.83 26.71 -8.96
C TRP A 158 -7.53 28.21 -9.07
N ASP A 159 -7.77 28.82 -10.22
CA ASP A 159 -7.54 30.25 -10.42
C ASP A 159 -8.66 31.04 -9.74
N LYS A 160 -9.92 30.64 -9.95
CA LYS A 160 -11.07 31.18 -9.21
C LYS A 160 -10.93 30.97 -7.71
N PHE A 161 -10.47 29.80 -7.27
CA PHE A 161 -10.19 29.52 -5.86
C PHE A 161 -9.16 30.50 -5.29
N THR A 162 -8.04 30.71 -6.00
CA THR A 162 -6.96 31.61 -5.57
C THR A 162 -7.45 33.05 -5.43
N ASN A 163 -8.15 33.56 -6.45
CA ASN A 163 -8.67 34.93 -6.44
C ASN A 163 -9.70 35.16 -5.32
N THR A 164 -10.62 34.21 -5.13
CA THR A 164 -11.64 34.27 -4.06
C THR A 164 -11.02 34.21 -2.68
N LEU A 165 -10.00 33.37 -2.51
CA LEU A 165 -9.27 33.23 -1.26
C LEU A 165 -8.53 34.52 -0.89
N GLN A 166 -7.82 35.11 -1.84
CA GLN A 166 -7.07 36.36 -1.63
C GLN A 166 -8.01 37.53 -1.34
N SER A 167 -9.13 37.66 -2.06
CA SER A 167 -10.10 38.73 -1.81
C SER A 167 -10.76 38.61 -0.43
N LYS A 168 -11.16 37.39 -0.02
CA LYS A 168 -11.74 37.15 1.32
C LYS A 168 -10.72 37.36 2.44
N LEU A 169 -9.45 37.03 2.22
CA LEU A 169 -8.40 37.30 3.19
C LEU A 169 -8.17 38.80 3.37
N LEU A 170 -8.16 39.58 2.28
CA LEU A 170 -8.03 41.04 2.36
C LEU A 170 -9.24 41.69 3.08
N ALA A 171 -10.43 41.11 2.92
CA ALA A 171 -11.64 41.59 3.61
C ALA A 171 -11.78 41.10 5.07
N SER A 172 -10.88 40.22 5.55
CA SER A 172 -10.97 39.67 6.91
C SER A 172 -10.69 40.75 7.96
N VAL A 173 -11.57 40.89 8.94
CA VAL A 173 -11.39 41.86 10.04
C VAL A 173 -10.42 41.32 11.09
N ILE A 174 -10.50 40.03 11.43
CA ILE A 174 -9.68 39.47 12.53
C ILE A 174 -8.25 39.23 12.05
N LEU A 175 -8.06 38.65 10.85
CA LEU A 175 -6.72 38.35 10.33
C LEU A 175 -5.92 39.61 9.94
N ASN A 176 -6.58 40.75 9.76
CA ASN A 176 -5.95 42.05 9.53
C ASN A 176 -6.02 42.99 10.75
N SER A 177 -6.51 42.50 11.90
CA SER A 177 -6.55 43.29 13.13
C SER A 177 -5.15 43.54 13.70
N ASN A 178 -4.94 44.73 14.27
CA ASN A 178 -3.70 45.04 14.98
C ASN A 178 -3.45 44.06 16.14
N ASP A 179 -4.50 43.61 16.83
CA ASP A 179 -4.40 42.65 17.93
C ASP A 179 -3.82 41.30 17.48
N TYR A 180 -4.18 40.83 16.28
CA TYR A 180 -3.64 39.59 15.71
C TYR A 180 -2.23 39.77 15.13
N LEU A 181 -2.00 40.88 14.42
CA LEU A 181 -0.70 41.16 13.78
C LEU A 181 0.39 41.47 14.80
N ASN A 182 0.04 42.06 15.95
CA ASN A 182 0.96 42.43 17.02
C ASN A 182 1.04 41.39 18.15
N ILE A 183 0.62 40.14 17.93
CA ILE A 183 0.79 39.07 18.94
C ILE A 183 2.27 38.97 19.32
N ILE A 184 2.62 39.41 20.53
CA ILE A 184 3.99 39.45 21.03
C ILE A 184 4.43 38.04 21.41
N THR A 185 5.33 37.47 20.61
CA THR A 185 5.97 36.16 20.85
C THR A 185 7.26 36.33 21.65
N LEU A 186 7.17 36.83 22.89
CA LEU A 186 8.31 36.81 23.82
C LEU A 186 8.54 35.38 24.33
N GLU A 187 9.78 34.90 24.24
CA GLU A 187 10.24 33.63 24.79
C GLU A 187 10.18 33.72 26.32
N SER A 188 9.09 33.23 26.92
CA SER A 188 8.97 33.13 28.36
C SER A 188 9.41 31.75 28.84
N ASN A 189 10.43 31.70 29.69
CA ASN A 189 10.94 30.46 30.31
C ASN A 189 10.09 29.98 31.50
N SER A 190 8.88 30.53 31.69
CA SER A 190 7.91 30.13 32.71
C SER A 190 6.57 29.74 32.06
N LEU A 191 5.90 28.73 32.60
CA LEU A 191 4.55 28.36 32.18
C LEU A 191 3.50 29.32 32.77
N ASP A 192 3.76 29.91 33.93
CA ASP A 192 2.84 30.86 34.59
C ASP A 192 2.59 32.08 33.69
N SER A 193 3.61 32.55 32.97
CA SER A 193 3.50 33.63 31.98
C SER A 193 2.79 33.26 30.66
N LEU A 194 2.53 31.96 30.41
CA LEU A 194 1.69 31.52 29.29
C LEU A 194 0.21 31.45 29.68
N LEU A 195 -0.09 31.20 30.95
CA LEU A 195 -1.45 31.19 31.49
C LEU A 195 -2.08 32.60 31.54
N ASP A 196 -1.26 33.64 31.72
CA ASP A 196 -1.69 35.06 31.63
C ASP A 196 -2.01 35.52 30.19
N LYS A 197 -1.73 34.71 29.15
CA LYS A 197 -1.96 35.06 27.74
C LYS A 197 -3.35 34.64 27.21
N ASN A 198 -4.33 34.42 28.08
CA ASN A 198 -5.68 33.98 27.70
C ASN A 198 -6.32 34.83 26.60
N GLN A 199 -6.13 36.16 26.62
CA GLN A 199 -6.66 37.04 25.58
C GLN A 199 -6.00 36.81 24.20
N GLN A 200 -4.68 36.62 24.15
CA GLN A 200 -3.96 36.34 22.90
C GLN A 200 -4.37 34.98 22.32
N ILE A 201 -4.56 33.97 23.18
CA ILE A 201 -5.04 32.65 22.78
C ILE A 201 -6.45 32.73 22.18
N GLN A 202 -7.35 33.50 22.78
CA GLN A 202 -8.70 33.69 22.24
C GLN A 202 -8.69 34.39 20.86
N THR A 203 -7.86 35.42 20.68
CA THR A 203 -7.69 36.08 19.38
C THR A 203 -7.14 35.10 18.33
N LEU A 204 -6.17 34.26 18.72
CA LEU A 204 -5.58 33.27 17.83
C LEU A 204 -6.55 32.13 17.45
N ASP A 205 -7.41 31.72 18.38
CA ASP A 205 -8.47 30.73 18.11
C ASP A 205 -9.48 31.27 17.09
N LYS A 206 -9.95 32.50 17.29
CA LYS A 206 -10.84 33.20 16.35
C LYS A 206 -10.21 33.33 14.96
N ALA A 207 -8.93 33.70 14.90
CA ALA A 207 -8.18 33.78 13.65
C ALA A 207 -8.12 32.42 12.93
N ALA A 208 -7.86 31.32 13.65
CA ALA A 208 -7.84 29.97 13.05
C ALA A 208 -9.21 29.50 12.54
N ILE A 209 -10.29 29.85 13.25
CA ILE A 209 -11.68 29.59 12.83
C ILE A 209 -11.98 30.35 11.53
N GLU A 210 -11.75 31.66 11.50
CA GLU A 210 -12.02 32.49 10.32
C GLU A 210 -11.17 32.04 9.12
N PHE A 211 -9.89 31.71 9.35
CA PHE A 211 -9.02 31.16 8.32
C PHE A 211 -9.60 29.87 7.70
N THR A 212 -10.14 28.98 8.54
CA THR A 212 -10.78 27.73 8.08
C THR A 212 -12.07 28.00 7.29
N GLN A 213 -12.85 28.99 7.71
CA GLN A 213 -14.07 29.42 7.01
C GLN A 213 -13.76 30.04 5.65
N ILE A 214 -12.75 30.90 5.56
CA ILE A 214 -12.31 31.53 4.30
C ILE A 214 -11.89 30.46 3.28
N ILE A 215 -11.16 29.42 3.71
CA ILE A 215 -10.77 28.30 2.84
C ILE A 215 -11.98 27.49 2.40
N THR A 216 -12.86 27.13 3.34
CA THR A 216 -14.06 26.34 3.05
C THR A 216 -14.97 27.07 2.05
N ASN A 217 -15.26 28.35 2.30
CA ASN A 217 -16.11 29.18 1.43
C ASN A 217 -15.50 29.32 0.03
N SER A 218 -14.18 29.55 -0.07
CA SER A 218 -13.48 29.59 -1.35
C SER A 218 -13.57 28.25 -2.09
N ALA A 219 -13.47 27.13 -1.36
CA ALA A 219 -13.62 25.79 -1.94
C ALA A 219 -15.05 25.53 -2.43
N GLU A 220 -16.08 25.98 -1.72
CA GLU A 220 -17.48 25.82 -2.14
C GLU A 220 -17.83 26.59 -3.41
N ILE A 221 -17.25 27.78 -3.59
CA ILE A 221 -17.46 28.64 -4.77
C ILE A 221 -16.74 28.09 -6.02
N SER A 222 -15.62 27.39 -5.81
CA SER A 222 -14.67 27.07 -6.88
C SER A 222 -14.48 25.58 -7.17
N ILE A 223 -14.99 24.70 -6.30
CA ILE A 223 -14.78 23.26 -6.42
C ILE A 223 -16.13 22.52 -6.34
N PRO A 224 -16.54 21.82 -7.42
CA PRO A 224 -17.79 21.07 -7.39
C PRO A 224 -17.71 19.90 -6.41
N ARG A 225 -18.83 19.55 -5.76
CA ARG A 225 -18.93 18.35 -4.92
C ARG A 225 -19.23 17.10 -5.76
N ILE A 226 -18.73 15.94 -5.34
CA ILE A 226 -18.95 14.66 -6.01
C ILE A 226 -20.44 14.29 -5.91
N LYS A 227 -21.15 14.29 -7.05
CA LYS A 227 -22.52 13.78 -7.14
C LYS A 227 -22.51 12.24 -7.04
N SER A 228 -22.58 11.71 -5.83
CA SER A 228 -22.76 10.27 -5.60
C SER A 228 -24.26 9.97 -5.60
N THR A 229 -24.84 9.60 -6.76
CA THR A 229 -26.12 8.91 -6.73
C THR A 229 -25.85 7.44 -6.45
N LYS A 230 -26.53 6.85 -5.43
CA LYS A 230 -26.41 5.41 -5.10
C LYS A 230 -26.69 4.48 -6.31
N ARG A 231 -27.32 5.01 -7.37
CA ARG A 231 -27.74 4.31 -8.59
C ARG A 231 -26.86 4.56 -9.83
N ALA A 232 -25.85 5.44 -9.78
CA ALA A 232 -24.98 5.67 -10.93
C ALA A 232 -24.11 4.44 -11.20
N LYS A 233 -24.50 3.66 -12.20
CA LYS A 233 -23.78 2.49 -12.69
C LYS A 233 -22.74 2.95 -13.70
N PRO A 234 -21.42 2.77 -13.46
CA PRO A 234 -20.36 3.24 -14.37
C PRO A 234 -20.41 2.65 -15.78
N TRP A 235 -21.10 1.50 -15.94
CA TRP A 235 -21.32 0.79 -17.18
C TRP A 235 -22.65 1.16 -17.89
N TRP A 236 -23.42 2.13 -17.36
CA TRP A 236 -24.70 2.54 -17.93
C TRP A 236 -24.51 3.51 -19.10
N SER A 237 -24.99 3.16 -20.28
CA SER A 237 -24.83 3.94 -21.51
C SER A 237 -26.16 4.56 -22.01
N PRO A 238 -26.12 5.58 -22.89
CA PRO A 238 -27.31 6.10 -23.56
C PRO A 238 -28.05 5.03 -24.38
N GLU A 239 -27.32 4.07 -24.95
CA GLU A 239 -27.87 2.92 -25.67
C GLU A 239 -28.71 2.02 -24.75
N LEU A 240 -28.21 1.68 -23.55
CA LEU A 240 -28.99 0.93 -22.55
C LEU A 240 -30.23 1.70 -22.11
N LYS A 241 -30.17 3.04 -22.05
CA LYS A 241 -31.33 3.89 -21.76
C LYS A 241 -32.37 3.82 -22.89
N ALA A 242 -31.93 3.82 -24.15
CA ALA A 242 -32.80 3.67 -25.31
C ALA A 242 -33.44 2.28 -25.38
N LEU A 243 -32.67 1.21 -25.14
CA LEU A 243 -33.18 -0.16 -25.07
C LEU A 243 -34.20 -0.34 -23.93
N ARG A 244 -33.97 0.30 -22.77
CA ARG A 244 -34.95 0.32 -21.66
C ARG A 244 -36.25 1.02 -22.06
N LYS A 245 -36.17 2.13 -22.80
CA LYS A 245 -37.36 2.84 -23.30
C LYS A 245 -38.11 2.00 -24.34
N ARG A 246 -37.39 1.34 -25.25
CA ARG A 246 -37.98 0.40 -26.21
C ARG A 246 -38.69 -0.74 -25.49
N LEU A 247 -38.03 -1.38 -24.51
CA LEU A 247 -38.63 -2.43 -23.70
C LEU A 247 -39.95 -1.98 -23.04
N ALA A 248 -39.97 -0.78 -22.46
CA ALA A 248 -41.18 -0.22 -21.86
C ALA A 248 -42.28 0.02 -22.90
N ASN A 249 -41.95 0.54 -24.08
CA ASN A 249 -42.93 0.76 -25.15
C ASN A 249 -43.50 -0.56 -25.71
N GLU A 250 -42.65 -1.56 -25.95
CA GLU A 250 -43.13 -2.86 -26.45
C GLU A 250 -43.96 -3.60 -25.38
N TYR A 251 -43.64 -3.40 -24.10
CA TYR A 251 -44.47 -3.90 -22.99
C TYR A 251 -45.86 -3.27 -23.00
N GLU A 252 -45.96 -1.95 -23.16
CA GLU A 252 -47.25 -1.25 -23.28
C GLU A 252 -48.04 -1.69 -24.51
N ASN A 253 -47.37 -1.95 -25.63
CA ASN A 253 -48.01 -2.47 -26.85
C ASN A 253 -48.54 -3.89 -26.65
N ALA A 254 -47.75 -4.78 -26.04
CA ALA A 254 -48.18 -6.14 -25.71
C ALA A 254 -49.36 -6.16 -24.71
N LYS A 255 -49.42 -5.19 -23.80
CA LYS A 255 -50.53 -5.02 -22.86
C LYS A 255 -51.81 -4.50 -23.54
N ARG A 256 -51.68 -3.62 -24.54
CA ARG A 256 -52.83 -3.07 -25.29
C ARG A 256 -53.45 -4.07 -26.27
N TYR A 257 -52.66 -5.01 -26.77
CA TYR A 257 -53.08 -6.02 -27.75
C TYR A 257 -52.74 -7.44 -27.26
N PRO A 258 -53.40 -7.93 -26.20
CA PRO A 258 -53.06 -9.20 -25.56
C PRO A 258 -53.36 -10.43 -26.43
N GLU A 259 -54.31 -10.32 -27.36
CA GLU A 259 -54.73 -11.38 -28.30
C GLU A 259 -53.78 -11.54 -29.51
N ASP A 260 -52.86 -10.60 -29.72
CA ASP A 260 -51.95 -10.61 -30.88
C ASP A 260 -50.53 -11.06 -30.47
N ASP A 261 -50.26 -12.33 -30.81
CA ASP A 261 -49.04 -13.06 -30.53
C ASP A 261 -47.76 -12.38 -31.09
N VAL A 262 -47.91 -11.51 -32.09
CA VAL A 262 -46.80 -10.74 -32.68
C VAL A 262 -46.24 -9.73 -31.67
N PHE A 263 -47.09 -8.99 -30.95
CA PHE A 263 -46.63 -8.01 -29.96
C PHE A 263 -45.96 -8.68 -28.76
N LYS A 264 -46.44 -9.87 -28.36
CA LYS A 264 -45.80 -10.71 -27.33
C LYS A 264 -44.39 -11.14 -27.74
N LYS A 265 -44.20 -11.58 -28.99
CA LYS A 265 -42.88 -11.95 -29.53
C LYS A 265 -41.93 -10.74 -29.68
N ILE A 266 -42.45 -9.58 -30.09
CA ILE A 266 -41.67 -8.34 -30.20
C ILE A 266 -41.18 -7.88 -28.81
N TYR A 267 -42.04 -7.90 -27.79
CA TYR A 267 -41.67 -7.61 -26.41
C TYR A 267 -40.59 -8.59 -25.89
N GLN A 268 -40.76 -9.90 -26.09
CA GLN A 268 -39.77 -10.91 -25.68
C GLN A 268 -38.41 -10.69 -26.33
N SER A 269 -38.38 -10.36 -27.64
CA SER A 269 -37.15 -10.03 -28.36
C SER A 269 -36.48 -8.76 -27.82
N ALA A 270 -37.25 -7.69 -27.60
CA ALA A 270 -36.75 -6.45 -27.01
C ALA A 270 -36.20 -6.65 -25.58
N ARG A 271 -36.86 -7.51 -24.78
CA ARG A 271 -36.43 -7.90 -23.44
C ARG A 271 -35.10 -8.66 -23.46
N ASN A 272 -35.00 -9.71 -24.28
CA ASN A 272 -33.79 -10.53 -24.40
C ASN A 272 -32.60 -9.68 -24.88
N HIS A 273 -32.84 -8.82 -25.87
CA HIS A 273 -31.81 -7.89 -26.36
C HIS A 273 -31.35 -6.92 -25.25
N TYR A 274 -32.28 -6.29 -24.52
CA TYR A 274 -31.93 -5.38 -23.42
C TYR A 274 -31.07 -6.06 -22.34
N PHE A 275 -31.45 -7.26 -21.89
CA PHE A 275 -30.67 -7.98 -20.86
C PHE A 275 -29.31 -8.48 -21.37
N GLN A 276 -29.23 -8.93 -22.62
CA GLN A 276 -27.96 -9.30 -23.25
C GLN A 276 -27.03 -8.08 -23.41
N ALA A 277 -27.58 -6.91 -23.74
CA ALA A 277 -26.84 -5.66 -23.81
C ALA A 277 -26.30 -5.25 -22.43
N ILE A 278 -27.09 -5.40 -21.34
CA ILE A 278 -26.61 -5.17 -19.97
C ILE A 278 -25.43 -6.09 -19.62
N LYS A 279 -25.55 -7.38 -19.93
CA LYS A 279 -24.49 -8.37 -19.67
C LYS A 279 -23.20 -7.99 -20.40
N THR A 280 -23.33 -7.60 -21.66
CA THR A 280 -22.23 -7.16 -22.50
C THR A 280 -21.60 -5.87 -21.96
N ALA A 281 -22.39 -4.87 -21.58
CA ALA A 281 -21.91 -3.61 -21.02
C ALA A 281 -21.15 -3.80 -19.69
N LYS A 282 -21.69 -4.60 -18.76
CA LYS A 282 -20.99 -4.94 -17.50
C LYS A 282 -19.64 -5.61 -17.76
N LYS A 283 -19.62 -6.58 -18.68
CA LYS A 283 -18.41 -7.34 -19.05
C LYS A 283 -17.38 -6.45 -19.75
N ASN A 284 -17.79 -5.63 -20.70
CA ASN A 284 -16.92 -4.73 -21.44
C ASN A 284 -16.31 -3.68 -20.50
N HIS A 285 -17.14 -3.06 -19.66
CA HIS A 285 -16.65 -2.11 -18.66
C HIS A 285 -15.61 -2.72 -17.72
N TRP A 286 -15.81 -3.96 -17.26
CA TRP A 286 -14.81 -4.65 -16.43
C TRP A 286 -13.51 -4.92 -17.20
N ASN A 287 -13.59 -5.35 -18.46
CA ASN A 287 -12.40 -5.59 -19.27
C ASN A 287 -11.65 -4.29 -19.56
N GLU A 288 -12.35 -3.22 -19.98
CA GLU A 288 -11.78 -1.89 -20.19
C GLU A 288 -11.14 -1.34 -18.91
N PHE A 289 -11.77 -1.56 -17.76
CA PHE A 289 -11.21 -1.19 -16.46
C PHE A 289 -9.88 -1.91 -16.18
N LEU A 290 -9.77 -3.20 -16.54
CA LEU A 290 -8.52 -3.94 -16.39
C LEU A 290 -7.47 -3.53 -17.44
N GLU A 291 -7.89 -3.25 -18.68
CA GLU A 291 -7.02 -2.87 -19.81
C GLU A 291 -6.41 -1.47 -19.68
N LYS A 292 -7.01 -0.59 -18.87
CA LYS A 292 -6.44 0.74 -18.56
C LYS A 292 -5.05 0.66 -17.91
N GLU A 293 -4.77 -0.42 -17.17
CA GLU A 293 -3.46 -0.81 -16.65
C GLU A 293 -2.61 0.25 -15.92
N ASP A 294 -3.22 1.33 -15.39
CA ASP A 294 -2.49 2.25 -14.52
C ASP A 294 -2.25 1.63 -13.13
N THR A 295 -1.18 2.06 -12.46
CA THR A 295 -0.75 1.49 -11.17
C THR A 295 -1.86 1.55 -10.11
N GLN A 296 -2.66 2.61 -10.05
CA GLN A 296 -3.72 2.72 -9.04
C GLN A 296 -4.88 1.77 -9.37
N THR A 297 -5.21 1.65 -10.65
CA THR A 297 -6.29 0.77 -11.15
C THR A 297 -6.01 -0.70 -10.89
N ILE A 298 -4.77 -1.17 -11.08
CA ILE A 298 -4.39 -2.57 -10.85
C ILE A 298 -4.57 -2.96 -9.36
N PHE A 299 -4.13 -2.12 -8.42
CA PHE A 299 -4.34 -2.38 -6.99
C PHE A 299 -5.82 -2.25 -6.58
N LYS A 300 -6.59 -1.37 -7.24
CA LYS A 300 -8.03 -1.26 -7.03
C LYS A 300 -8.77 -2.52 -7.51
N ALA A 301 -8.39 -3.06 -8.67
CA ALA A 301 -8.91 -4.34 -9.16
C ALA A 301 -8.62 -5.47 -8.17
N MET A 302 -7.38 -5.55 -7.66
CA MET A 302 -7.02 -6.51 -6.61
C MET A 302 -7.85 -6.32 -5.33
N PHE A 303 -8.16 -5.08 -4.95
CA PHE A 303 -9.05 -4.80 -3.82
C PHE A 303 -10.47 -5.32 -4.06
N TYR A 304 -11.04 -5.13 -5.26
CA TYR A 304 -12.37 -5.62 -5.62
C TYR A 304 -12.50 -7.15 -5.64
N THR A 305 -11.40 -7.89 -5.70
CA THR A 305 -11.44 -9.37 -5.55
C THR A 305 -11.70 -9.85 -4.13
N LYS A 306 -11.64 -8.95 -3.14
CA LYS A 306 -12.05 -9.28 -1.77
C LYS A 306 -13.57 -9.36 -1.74
N ASN A 307 -14.11 -10.35 -1.03
CA ASN A 307 -15.52 -10.37 -0.71
C ASN A 307 -15.81 -9.12 0.14
N LEU A 308 -16.41 -8.10 -0.48
CA LEU A 308 -16.88 -6.92 0.21
C LEU A 308 -18.22 -7.27 0.81
N GLN A 309 -18.19 -7.90 1.98
CA GLN A 309 -19.37 -7.93 2.85
C GLN A 309 -19.62 -6.49 3.30
N THR A 310 -20.56 -5.79 2.66
CA THR A 310 -21.20 -4.60 3.24
C THR A 310 -22.12 -5.05 4.36
N GLU A 311 -21.56 -5.68 5.39
CA GLU A 311 -22.28 -5.99 6.60
C GLU A 311 -22.43 -4.69 7.39
N ARG A 312 -23.69 -4.25 7.56
CA ARG A 312 -24.04 -3.29 8.62
C ARG A 312 -23.42 -3.77 9.93
N ILE A 313 -23.10 -2.85 10.84
CA ILE A 313 -22.60 -3.24 12.15
C ILE A 313 -23.69 -4.09 12.83
N PRO A 314 -23.39 -5.34 13.25
CA PRO A 314 -24.35 -6.19 13.94
C PRO A 314 -24.80 -5.54 15.25
N ASN A 315 -25.77 -6.14 15.93
CA ASN A 315 -26.18 -5.66 17.26
C ASN A 315 -24.97 -5.71 18.21
N ILE A 316 -24.76 -4.63 18.96
CA ILE A 316 -23.57 -4.44 19.79
C ILE A 316 -23.94 -4.65 21.26
N ARG A 317 -23.15 -5.43 21.98
CA ARG A 317 -23.32 -5.62 23.43
C ARG A 317 -22.85 -4.36 24.16
N SER A 318 -23.76 -3.65 24.83
CA SER A 318 -23.41 -2.52 25.71
C SER A 318 -22.80 -3.03 27.02
N ASN A 319 -23.39 -4.09 27.58
CA ASN A 319 -22.95 -4.83 28.78
C ASN A 319 -23.08 -6.35 28.57
N SER A 320 -22.76 -7.18 29.58
CA SER A 320 -22.82 -8.66 29.49
C SER A 320 -24.17 -9.23 29.02
N PHE A 321 -25.27 -8.48 29.19
CA PHE A 321 -26.65 -8.97 29.01
C PHE A 321 -27.51 -8.18 28.01
N GLN A 322 -27.08 -7.01 27.52
CA GLN A 322 -27.92 -6.12 26.68
C GLN A 322 -27.33 -5.90 25.29
N LEU A 323 -28.14 -6.15 24.26
CA LEU A 323 -27.82 -5.96 22.84
C LEU A 323 -28.48 -4.69 22.31
N GLU A 324 -27.67 -3.78 21.79
CA GLU A 324 -28.09 -2.52 21.18
C GLU A 324 -28.28 -2.69 19.67
N SER A 325 -29.50 -2.43 19.19
CA SER A 325 -29.86 -2.49 17.76
C SER A 325 -29.91 -1.10 17.10
N SER A 326 -30.29 -0.06 17.85
CA SER A 326 -30.37 1.33 17.36
C SER A 326 -28.98 1.96 17.14
N PHE A 327 -28.91 2.98 16.28
CA PHE A 327 -27.66 3.70 16.02
C PHE A 327 -27.14 4.39 17.28
N GLU A 328 -28.03 5.03 18.04
CA GLU A 328 -27.74 5.71 19.31
C GLU A 328 -27.26 4.73 20.38
N GLY A 329 -27.91 3.56 20.50
CA GLY A 329 -27.51 2.49 21.42
C GLY A 329 -26.13 1.96 21.08
N LYS A 330 -25.88 1.65 19.80
CA LYS A 330 -24.56 1.22 19.31
C LYS A 330 -23.48 2.27 19.55
N CYS A 331 -23.77 3.56 19.32
CA CYS A 331 -22.84 4.66 19.61
C CYS A 331 -22.50 4.73 21.10
N SER A 332 -23.50 4.58 21.97
CA SER A 332 -23.30 4.57 23.43
C SER A 332 -22.44 3.40 23.88
N ALA A 333 -22.69 2.20 23.35
CA ALA A 333 -21.88 1.00 23.63
C ALA A 333 -20.43 1.14 23.13
N PHE A 334 -20.20 1.73 21.95
CA PHE A 334 -18.85 2.02 21.48
C PHE A 334 -18.15 3.04 22.37
N ARG A 335 -18.85 4.08 22.82
CA ARG A 335 -18.26 5.11 23.68
C ARG A 335 -17.84 4.58 25.03
N SER A 336 -18.69 3.80 25.70
CA SER A 336 -18.39 3.26 27.03
C SER A 336 -17.17 2.32 27.03
N VAL A 337 -16.99 1.53 25.97
CA VAL A 337 -15.93 0.52 25.91
C VAL A 337 -14.64 1.02 25.26
N LEU A 338 -14.73 1.84 24.21
CA LEU A 338 -13.57 2.31 23.44
C LEU A 338 -13.01 3.65 23.96
N PHE A 339 -13.79 4.43 24.71
CA PHE A 339 -13.36 5.67 25.37
C PHE A 339 -13.69 5.61 26.87
N PRO A 340 -13.04 4.70 27.61
CA PRO A 340 -13.34 4.49 29.02
C PRO A 340 -13.07 5.76 29.83
N PRO A 341 -13.78 5.92 30.97
CA PRO A 341 -13.51 7.00 31.89
C PRO A 341 -12.05 6.92 32.36
N PRO A 342 -11.42 8.07 32.65
CA PRO A 342 -10.05 8.08 33.15
C PRO A 342 -9.95 7.22 34.41
N PRO A 343 -8.84 6.50 34.64
CA PRO A 343 -8.64 5.81 35.90
C PRO A 343 -8.77 6.78 37.09
N PRO A 344 -9.21 6.31 38.28
CA PRO A 344 -9.39 7.16 39.46
C PRO A 344 -8.15 8.02 39.74
N PRO A 345 -8.33 9.27 40.23
CA PRO A 345 -7.29 10.29 40.22
C PRO A 345 -6.20 10.01 41.26
N ASN A 346 -5.15 9.27 40.87
CA ASN A 346 -3.87 9.29 41.58
C ASN A 346 -2.83 10.23 40.93
N THR A 347 -3.21 10.98 39.88
CA THR A 347 -2.35 12.01 39.28
C THR A 347 -3.01 13.37 39.40
N THR A 348 -2.70 14.08 40.49
CA THR A 348 -2.90 15.53 40.61
C THR A 348 -2.35 16.21 39.36
N ALA A 349 -2.98 17.30 38.92
CA ALA A 349 -2.41 18.13 37.87
C ALA A 349 -0.94 18.47 38.23
N PRO A 350 -0.01 18.47 37.26
CA PRO A 350 1.37 18.84 37.53
C PRO A 350 1.39 20.24 38.16
N LYS A 351 2.07 20.39 39.30
CA LYS A 351 2.23 21.69 39.97
C LYS A 351 3.16 22.56 39.12
N TRP A 352 2.66 23.64 38.54
CA TRP A 352 3.46 24.50 37.64
C TRP A 352 4.13 25.68 38.34
N GLU A 353 3.62 26.05 39.52
CA GLU A 353 4.11 27.16 40.34
C GLU A 353 5.63 27.12 40.49
N GLY A 354 6.31 28.17 39.99
CA GLY A 354 7.76 28.33 40.09
C GLY A 354 8.58 27.43 39.15
N TYR A 355 7.95 26.67 38.24
CA TYR A 355 8.68 25.88 37.25
C TYR A 355 9.45 26.77 36.29
N LYS A 356 10.78 26.59 36.27
CA LYS A 356 11.69 27.17 35.27
C LYS A 356 12.41 26.06 34.54
N GLN A 357 12.43 26.14 33.22
CA GLN A 357 13.13 25.17 32.40
C GLN A 357 14.65 25.29 32.66
N SER A 358 15.27 24.20 33.14
CA SER A 358 16.70 24.16 33.47
C SER A 358 17.58 23.68 32.29
N LYS A 359 17.02 22.84 31.41
CA LYS A 359 17.69 22.31 30.21
C LYS A 359 17.06 22.88 28.95
N MET A 360 17.83 23.60 28.14
CA MET A 360 17.40 24.10 26.83
C MET A 360 17.60 23.02 25.77
N TRP A 361 16.49 22.50 25.23
CA TRP A 361 16.50 21.71 24.00
C TRP A 361 16.63 22.67 22.81
N ASP A 362 17.32 22.25 21.75
CA ASP A 362 17.33 23.03 20.50
C ASP A 362 15.92 23.06 19.91
N TRP A 363 15.30 24.24 19.96
CA TRP A 363 13.89 24.45 19.63
C TRP A 363 13.66 25.85 19.01
N PRO A 364 14.20 26.10 17.81
CA PRO A 364 14.15 27.43 17.20
C PRO A 364 12.76 27.77 16.66
N LYS A 365 12.58 29.03 16.25
CA LYS A 365 11.34 29.50 15.60
C LYS A 365 11.00 28.69 14.34
N LEU A 366 9.73 28.69 13.95
CA LEU A 366 9.25 28.01 12.74
C LEU A 366 9.91 28.61 11.49
N THR A 367 10.36 27.75 10.58
CA THR A 367 10.85 28.16 9.24
C THR A 367 9.80 27.94 8.15
N GLU A 368 9.85 28.73 7.08
CA GLU A 368 8.93 28.58 5.94
C GLU A 368 9.05 27.20 5.28
N ASN A 369 10.26 26.62 5.24
CA ASN A 369 10.50 25.32 4.64
C ASN A 369 9.98 24.15 5.47
N GLU A 370 10.02 24.24 6.81
CA GLU A 370 9.31 23.30 7.68
C GLU A 370 7.82 23.30 7.38
N LEU A 371 7.23 24.49 7.30
CA LEU A 371 5.81 24.66 7.02
C LEU A 371 5.43 24.13 5.63
N PHE A 372 6.19 24.49 4.60
CA PHE A 372 5.99 23.98 3.25
C PHE A 372 6.13 22.46 3.19
N SER A 373 7.11 21.88 3.89
CA SER A 373 7.30 20.43 3.97
C SER A 373 6.11 19.73 4.65
N ALA A 374 5.54 20.33 5.71
CA ALA A 374 4.36 19.82 6.38
C ALA A 374 3.09 19.92 5.50
N CYS A 375 2.96 20.99 4.71
CA CYS A 375 1.87 21.21 3.74
C CYS A 375 1.97 20.28 2.52
N SER A 376 3.19 20.04 2.02
CA SER A 376 3.43 19.26 0.80
C SER A 376 3.65 17.76 1.03
N ALA A 377 3.47 17.29 2.28
CA ALA A 377 3.55 15.88 2.64
C ALA A 377 2.73 15.03 1.64
N LYS A 378 3.35 13.98 1.08
CA LYS A 378 2.78 13.11 0.01
C LYS A 378 1.58 12.29 0.51
N ILE A 379 0.46 12.94 0.80
CA ILE A 379 -0.76 12.35 1.35
C ILE A 379 -1.88 12.58 0.32
N LYS A 380 -1.84 11.80 -0.77
CA LYS A 380 -2.86 11.84 -1.82
C LYS A 380 -4.02 10.89 -1.48
N GLY A 381 -5.26 11.34 -1.69
CA GLY A 381 -6.45 10.49 -1.64
C GLY A 381 -6.91 10.02 -0.25
N LYS A 382 -6.47 10.66 0.84
CA LYS A 382 -7.03 10.40 2.19
C LYS A 382 -8.35 11.13 2.40
N SER A 383 -9.21 10.60 3.26
CA SER A 383 -10.48 11.22 3.64
C SER A 383 -10.24 12.56 4.37
N PRO A 384 -10.99 13.63 4.04
CA PRO A 384 -10.94 14.89 4.78
C PRO A 384 -11.58 14.75 6.17
N GLY A 385 -11.28 15.69 7.07
CA GLY A 385 -11.95 15.82 8.36
C GLY A 385 -13.39 16.35 8.23
N PRO A 386 -14.05 16.66 9.36
CA PRO A 386 -15.37 17.27 9.39
C PRO A 386 -15.53 18.53 8.50
N ASP A 387 -14.46 19.30 8.30
CA ASP A 387 -14.43 20.52 7.48
C ASP A 387 -14.50 20.26 5.96
N GLY A 388 -14.31 19.02 5.51
CA GLY A 388 -14.25 18.68 4.08
C GLY A 388 -12.96 19.12 3.37
N ILE A 389 -12.04 19.81 4.06
CA ILE A 389 -10.79 20.32 3.47
C ILE A 389 -9.82 19.16 3.24
N THR A 390 -9.32 19.05 2.01
CA THR A 390 -8.36 18.01 1.61
C THR A 390 -6.93 18.53 1.59
N GLN A 391 -5.95 17.63 1.61
CA GLN A 391 -4.53 18.01 1.51
C GLN A 391 -4.21 18.80 0.22
N GLU A 392 -4.90 18.50 -0.89
CA GLU A 392 -4.71 19.25 -2.15
C GLU A 392 -5.16 20.71 -1.99
N ILE A 393 -6.30 20.94 -1.32
CA ILE A 393 -6.79 22.29 -1.01
C ILE A 393 -5.78 23.04 -0.13
N ILE A 394 -5.16 22.38 0.86
CA ILE A 394 -4.12 22.97 1.70
C ILE A 394 -2.90 23.42 0.88
N ILE A 395 -2.39 22.56 -0.01
CA ILE A 395 -1.23 22.88 -0.84
C ILE A 395 -1.53 24.10 -1.72
N ARG A 396 -2.75 24.18 -2.27
CA ARG A 396 -3.20 25.29 -3.11
C ARG A 396 -3.39 26.57 -2.32
N THR A 397 -3.95 26.46 -1.11
CA THR A 397 -4.09 27.57 -0.15
C THR A 397 -2.73 28.14 0.22
N TYR A 398 -1.76 27.31 0.63
CA TYR A 398 -0.42 27.75 0.99
C TYR A 398 0.26 28.51 -0.16
N LYS A 399 0.13 28.02 -1.40
CA LYS A 399 0.68 28.69 -2.58
C LYS A 399 0.03 30.05 -2.87
N ALA A 400 -1.27 30.18 -2.59
CA ALA A 400 -2.02 31.39 -2.83
C ALA A 400 -1.75 32.49 -1.78
N ILE A 401 -1.57 32.11 -0.51
CA ILE A 401 -1.44 33.03 0.63
C ILE A 401 -0.31 32.62 1.61
N PRO A 402 0.95 32.48 1.15
CA PRO A 402 2.03 31.89 1.96
C PRO A 402 2.34 32.66 3.25
N LYS A 403 2.31 34.00 3.20
CA LYS A 403 2.61 34.87 4.36
C LYS A 403 1.59 34.70 5.49
N ALA A 404 0.29 34.80 5.19
CA ALA A 404 -0.77 34.63 6.18
C ALA A 404 -0.75 33.23 6.80
N PHE A 405 -0.48 32.22 5.97
CA PHE A 405 -0.30 30.84 6.42
C PHE A 405 0.88 30.73 7.40
N PHE A 406 2.04 31.32 7.07
CA PHE A 406 3.21 31.30 7.94
C PHE A 406 2.99 32.02 9.27
N THR A 407 2.41 33.22 9.25
CA THR A 407 2.11 34.00 10.47
C THR A 407 1.23 33.21 11.43
N LEU A 408 0.13 32.62 10.93
CA LEU A 408 -0.80 31.84 11.76
C LEU A 408 -0.10 30.65 12.43
N PHE A 409 0.59 29.82 11.65
CA PHE A 409 1.25 28.62 12.19
C PHE A 409 2.44 28.93 13.08
N SER A 410 3.18 30.02 12.81
CA SER A 410 4.25 30.50 13.68
C SER A 410 3.69 30.90 15.05
N ASN A 411 2.61 31.69 15.08
CA ASN A 411 1.97 32.11 16.34
C ASN A 411 1.42 30.91 17.13
N LEU A 412 0.78 29.94 16.46
CA LEU A 412 0.27 28.72 17.09
C LEU A 412 1.38 27.89 17.75
N ILE A 413 2.52 27.72 17.07
CA ILE A 413 3.64 26.93 17.59
C ILE A 413 4.38 27.68 18.69
N ASN A 414 4.60 28.99 18.55
CA ASN A 414 5.36 29.78 19.51
C ASN A 414 4.60 29.97 20.83
N LEU A 415 3.29 30.24 20.77
CA LEU A 415 2.44 30.35 21.98
C LEU A 415 2.03 28.98 22.53
N GLY A 416 2.17 27.92 21.76
CA GLY A 416 1.81 26.57 22.20
C GLY A 416 0.31 26.36 22.26
N TYR A 417 -0.42 26.68 21.20
CA TYR A 417 -1.88 26.55 21.15
C TYR A 417 -2.34 25.68 19.97
N HIS A 418 -3.33 24.82 20.22
CA HIS A 418 -4.01 24.02 19.21
C HIS A 418 -5.48 24.45 19.09
N PRO A 419 -5.93 25.00 17.95
CA PRO A 419 -7.24 25.62 17.81
C PRO A 419 -8.42 24.69 18.08
N SER A 420 -9.46 25.22 18.72
CA SER A 420 -10.69 24.53 19.12
C SER A 420 -11.37 23.83 17.94
N TYR A 421 -11.52 24.52 16.81
CA TYR A 421 -12.13 23.98 15.60
C TYR A 421 -11.35 22.79 15.01
N TRP A 422 -10.04 22.73 15.22
CA TRP A 422 -9.19 21.66 14.70
C TRP A 422 -9.19 20.42 15.61
N LYS A 423 -9.70 20.53 16.85
CA LYS A 423 -9.91 19.42 17.80
C LYS A 423 -11.13 18.55 17.46
N GLN A 424 -11.89 18.90 16.42
CA GLN A 424 -13.06 18.15 15.96
C GLN A 424 -12.65 16.98 15.04
N ALA A 425 -13.24 15.80 15.27
CA ALA A 425 -12.97 14.61 14.47
C ALA A 425 -14.23 13.82 14.12
N THR A 426 -14.18 13.12 12.98
CA THR A 426 -15.15 12.04 12.67
C THR A 426 -14.54 10.69 13.03
N GLY A 427 -15.16 9.96 13.95
CA GLY A 427 -14.75 8.62 14.36
C GLY A 427 -15.29 7.55 13.41
N ALA A 428 -14.41 7.03 12.56
CA ALA A 428 -14.74 5.93 11.67
C ALA A 428 -14.54 4.59 12.40
N ILE A 429 -15.60 3.79 12.47
CA ILE A 429 -15.59 2.46 13.10
C ILE A 429 -15.11 1.41 12.09
N LEU A 430 -14.03 0.71 12.43
CA LEU A 430 -13.42 -0.32 11.58
C LEU A 430 -13.33 -1.67 12.31
N LYS A 431 -13.80 -2.74 11.66
CA LYS A 431 -13.64 -4.12 12.14
C LYS A 431 -12.15 -4.48 12.26
N LYS A 432 -11.73 -4.99 13.42
CA LYS A 432 -10.44 -5.68 13.55
C LYS A 432 -10.55 -7.02 12.82
N PRO A 433 -9.57 -7.41 12.00
CA PRO A 433 -9.68 -8.63 11.22
C PRO A 433 -9.71 -9.88 12.11
N SER A 434 -10.47 -10.89 11.67
CA SER A 434 -10.49 -12.25 12.23
C SER A 434 -10.81 -12.30 13.73
N LYS A 435 -11.70 -11.44 14.21
CA LYS A 435 -12.29 -11.56 15.55
C LYS A 435 -13.39 -12.63 15.55
N PRO A 436 -13.49 -13.44 16.62
CA PRO A 436 -14.47 -14.53 16.69
C PRO A 436 -15.90 -14.02 16.81
N ASP A 437 -16.09 -12.87 17.47
CA ASP A 437 -17.38 -12.25 17.72
C ASP A 437 -17.32 -10.74 17.45
N TYR A 438 -18.14 -10.27 16.50
CA TYR A 438 -18.28 -8.86 16.15
C TYR A 438 -19.46 -8.17 16.85
N THR A 439 -20.16 -8.84 17.76
CA THR A 439 -21.12 -8.17 18.66
C THR A 439 -20.42 -7.41 19.79
N ILE A 440 -19.12 -7.63 19.98
CA ILE A 440 -18.32 -7.02 21.06
C ILE A 440 -17.66 -5.73 20.56
N PRO A 441 -17.83 -4.57 21.23
CA PRO A 441 -17.21 -3.30 20.82
C PRO A 441 -15.69 -3.37 20.63
N LYS A 442 -14.98 -4.15 21.47
CA LYS A 442 -13.52 -4.37 21.37
C LYS A 442 -13.08 -5.04 20.08
N ALA A 443 -13.99 -5.65 19.30
CA ALA A 443 -13.72 -6.16 17.97
C ALA A 443 -13.53 -5.04 16.92
N TYR A 444 -13.73 -3.77 17.30
CA TYR A 444 -13.60 -2.62 16.42
C TYR A 444 -12.47 -1.68 16.86
N ARG A 445 -12.04 -0.82 15.95
CA ARG A 445 -11.17 0.34 16.19
C ARG A 445 -11.89 1.61 15.76
N VAL A 446 -11.75 2.69 16.54
CA VAL A 446 -12.19 4.02 16.13
C VAL A 446 -10.99 4.77 15.58
N ILE A 447 -11.03 5.14 14.30
CA ILE A 447 -10.02 6.05 13.72
C ILE A 447 -10.57 7.47 13.72
N ALA A 448 -9.85 8.38 14.36
CA ALA A 448 -10.17 9.80 14.37
C ALA A 448 -9.74 10.44 13.04
N ILE A 449 -10.70 10.78 12.19
CA ILE A 449 -10.48 11.56 10.99
C ILE A 449 -10.48 13.05 11.37
N LEU A 450 -9.30 13.56 11.73
CA LEU A 450 -9.05 14.95 12.14
C LEU A 450 -9.02 15.93 10.95
N ASN A 451 -9.33 17.19 11.23
CA ASN A 451 -9.22 18.32 10.28
C ASN A 451 -7.78 18.47 9.74
N CYS A 452 -7.66 18.74 8.45
CA CYS A 452 -6.36 18.65 7.79
C CYS A 452 -5.40 19.81 8.15
N LEU A 453 -5.93 20.98 8.51
CA LEU A 453 -5.13 22.14 8.95
C LEU A 453 -4.42 21.86 10.29
N GLY A 454 -5.13 21.28 11.28
CA GLY A 454 -4.54 20.89 12.56
C GLY A 454 -3.34 19.95 12.40
N LYS A 455 -3.43 19.00 11.46
CA LYS A 455 -2.35 18.05 11.16
C LYS A 455 -1.05 18.70 10.69
N ILE A 456 -1.06 19.95 10.23
CA ILE A 456 0.15 20.66 9.82
C ILE A 456 1.02 20.92 11.06
N SER A 457 0.44 21.53 12.10
CA SER A 457 1.13 21.76 13.39
C SER A 457 1.58 20.44 14.02
N GLU A 458 0.72 19.42 14.01
CA GLU A 458 1.04 18.08 14.51
C GLU A 458 2.25 17.47 13.79
N ARG A 459 2.36 17.60 12.46
CA ARG A 459 3.50 17.07 11.69
C ARG A 459 4.80 17.78 12.01
N ILE A 460 4.77 19.11 12.13
CA ILE A 460 5.97 19.91 12.44
C ILE A 460 6.51 19.47 13.80
N LEU A 461 5.66 19.48 14.83
CA LEU A 461 6.04 19.10 16.19
C LEU A 461 6.48 17.63 16.28
N ALA A 462 5.80 16.72 15.59
CA ALA A 462 6.18 15.32 15.52
C ALA A 462 7.56 15.11 14.89
N GLN A 463 7.90 15.85 13.83
CA GLN A 463 9.21 15.78 13.17
C GLN A 463 10.32 16.30 14.08
N ARG A 464 10.08 17.41 14.79
CA ARG A 464 11.04 17.96 15.77
C ARG A 464 11.27 17.00 16.93
N LEU A 465 10.21 16.46 17.54
CA LEU A 465 10.32 15.45 18.61
C LEU A 465 10.99 14.16 18.14
N SER A 466 10.70 13.71 16.92
CA SER A 466 11.36 12.53 16.34
C SER A 466 12.86 12.75 16.14
N PHE A 467 13.27 13.97 15.78
CA PHE A 467 14.69 14.32 15.68
C PHE A 467 15.36 14.28 17.05
N LEU A 468 14.76 14.94 18.06
CA LEU A 468 15.27 14.90 19.44
C LEU A 468 15.35 13.47 20.00
N ALA A 469 14.39 12.60 19.65
CA ALA A 469 14.38 11.20 20.04
C ALA A 469 15.55 10.37 19.50
N GLU A 470 16.20 10.80 18.42
CA GLU A 470 17.33 10.08 17.82
C GLU A 470 18.69 10.74 18.10
N THR A 471 18.72 12.05 18.34
CA THR A 471 19.95 12.79 18.69
C THR A 471 20.21 12.87 20.20
N THR A 472 19.24 12.47 21.02
CA THR A 472 19.33 12.50 22.48
C THR A 472 18.73 11.23 23.11
N ASN A 473 18.81 11.10 24.43
CA ASN A 473 18.18 10.00 25.18
C ASN A 473 16.72 10.29 25.60
N LEU A 474 15.97 11.03 24.76
CA LEU A 474 14.56 11.35 25.03
C LEU A 474 13.70 10.08 25.16
N LEU A 475 13.95 9.07 24.33
CA LEU A 475 13.30 7.76 24.40
C LEU A 475 14.28 6.67 24.85
N HIS A 476 13.80 5.70 25.63
CA HIS A 476 14.59 4.55 26.03
C HIS A 476 15.10 3.74 24.81
N HIS A 477 16.32 3.21 24.89
CA HIS A 477 16.95 2.48 23.77
C HIS A 477 16.20 1.19 23.39
N SER A 478 15.55 0.54 24.38
CA SER A 478 14.71 -0.64 24.17
C SER A 478 13.46 -0.39 23.31
N GLN A 479 12.98 0.85 23.24
CA GLN A 479 11.83 1.18 22.40
C GLN A 479 12.30 1.40 20.96
N MET A 480 11.90 0.49 20.07
CA MET A 480 12.25 0.50 18.65
C MET A 480 11.08 0.92 17.75
N GLY A 481 9.85 0.66 18.18
CA GLY A 481 8.66 0.94 17.38
C GLY A 481 8.39 2.43 17.21
N GLY A 482 7.91 2.83 16.03
CA GLY A 482 7.51 4.22 15.74
C GLY A 482 8.68 5.20 15.59
N ARG A 483 9.93 4.71 15.58
CA ARG A 483 11.14 5.53 15.49
C ARG A 483 11.74 5.51 14.08
N GLN A 484 12.49 6.56 13.74
CA GLN A 484 13.10 6.67 12.42
C GLN A 484 14.19 5.62 12.23
N LYS A 485 14.28 5.06 11.01
CA LYS A 485 15.30 4.07 10.59
C LYS A 485 15.32 2.76 11.42
N LYS A 486 14.29 2.48 12.24
CA LYS A 486 14.10 1.25 13.03
C LYS A 486 12.86 0.49 12.54
N SER A 487 12.92 -0.84 12.51
CA SER A 487 11.83 -1.69 12.01
C SER A 487 11.51 -2.85 12.95
N ALA A 488 10.34 -3.46 12.78
CA ALA A 488 9.95 -4.66 13.53
C ALA A 488 10.92 -5.84 13.27
N ILE A 489 11.53 -5.89 12.09
CA ILE A 489 12.56 -6.90 11.77
C ILE A 489 13.83 -6.65 12.58
N ASP A 490 14.21 -5.40 12.84
CA ASP A 490 15.36 -5.06 13.69
C ASP A 490 15.14 -5.57 15.12
N THR A 491 13.94 -5.38 15.68
CA THR A 491 13.61 -5.85 17.03
C THR A 491 13.60 -7.38 17.11
N ALA A 492 13.01 -8.04 16.11
CA ALA A 492 12.94 -9.49 16.07
C ALA A 492 14.31 -10.16 15.80
N ILE A 493 15.22 -9.52 15.04
CA ILE A 493 16.59 -10.04 14.86
C ILE A 493 17.41 -9.90 16.14
N LEU A 494 17.21 -8.84 16.96
CA LEU A 494 17.86 -8.72 18.27
C LEU A 494 17.44 -9.86 19.21
N LEU A 495 16.14 -10.14 19.32
CA LEU A 495 15.64 -11.28 20.09
C LEU A 495 16.27 -12.60 19.62
N THR A 496 16.24 -12.86 18.30
CA THR A 496 16.81 -14.08 17.71
C THR A 496 18.30 -14.21 17.99
N THR A 497 19.04 -13.11 17.86
CA THR A 497 20.49 -13.05 18.09
C THR A 497 20.81 -13.35 19.56
N GLU A 498 20.06 -12.75 20.48
CA GLU A 498 20.27 -12.97 21.92
C GLU A 498 19.98 -14.43 22.32
N ILE A 499 18.94 -15.05 21.75
CA ILE A 499 18.67 -16.48 21.95
C ILE A 499 19.81 -17.36 21.42
N GLU A 500 20.25 -17.12 20.18
CA GLU A 500 21.31 -17.90 19.55
C GLU A 500 22.66 -17.74 20.29
N ARG A 501 23.00 -16.52 20.72
CA ARG A 501 24.19 -16.22 21.53
C ARG A 501 24.17 -16.98 22.85
N ASN A 502 23.06 -16.91 23.59
CA ASN A 502 22.92 -17.61 24.86
C ASN A 502 22.98 -19.13 24.71
N SER A 503 22.41 -19.67 23.63
CA SER A 503 22.50 -21.10 23.33
C SER A 503 23.94 -21.57 23.13
N ARG A 504 24.83 -20.75 22.53
CA ARG A 504 26.26 -21.10 22.35
C ARG A 504 26.99 -21.28 23.66
N ILE A 505 26.70 -20.40 24.62
CA ILE A 505 27.27 -20.45 25.98
C ILE A 505 26.49 -21.37 26.93
N LYS A 506 25.63 -22.25 26.38
CA LYS A 506 24.81 -23.23 27.11
C LYS A 506 23.88 -22.60 28.17
N LYS A 507 23.52 -21.32 28.01
CA LYS A 507 22.49 -20.68 28.82
C LYS A 507 21.10 -20.93 28.23
N LYS A 508 20.10 -20.89 29.11
CA LYS A 508 18.68 -21.05 28.83
C LYS A 508 18.04 -19.67 28.74
N THR A 509 17.33 -19.38 27.65
CA THR A 509 16.68 -18.07 27.42
C THR A 509 15.16 -18.17 27.55
N SER A 510 14.55 -17.21 28.22
CA SER A 510 13.09 -17.12 28.41
C SER A 510 12.62 -15.72 28.11
N ALA A 511 11.45 -15.60 27.47
CA ALA A 511 10.85 -14.32 27.17
C ALA A 511 9.38 -14.28 27.63
N LEU A 512 8.99 -13.17 28.25
CA LEU A 512 7.61 -12.82 28.55
C LEU A 512 7.19 -11.68 27.61
N PHE A 513 6.13 -11.91 26.85
CA PHE A 513 5.56 -10.96 25.91
C PHE A 513 4.33 -10.30 26.54
N LEU A 514 4.28 -8.98 26.53
CA LEU A 514 3.23 -8.13 27.11
C LEU A 514 2.67 -7.20 26.02
N ASP A 515 1.37 -6.94 26.08
CA ASP A 515 0.67 -5.98 25.21
C ASP A 515 -0.01 -4.92 26.09
N VAL A 516 0.18 -3.64 25.76
CA VAL A 516 -0.47 -2.54 26.50
C VAL A 516 -1.95 -2.47 26.14
N LYS A 517 -2.81 -2.64 27.14
CA LYS A 517 -4.27 -2.58 26.99
C LYS A 517 -4.70 -1.16 26.66
N GLY A 518 -5.25 -0.98 25.45
CA GLY A 518 -5.81 0.30 25.02
C GLY A 518 -4.77 1.42 24.92
N ALA A 519 -3.57 1.11 24.39
CA ALA A 519 -2.41 1.99 24.25
C ALA A 519 -2.73 3.50 24.04
N PHE A 520 -3.39 3.87 22.94
CA PHE A 520 -3.71 5.27 22.64
C PHE A 520 -4.93 5.79 23.43
N ASP A 521 -5.90 4.92 23.71
CA ASP A 521 -7.21 5.31 24.25
C ASP A 521 -7.15 5.61 25.76
N TYR A 522 -6.16 5.04 26.47
CA TYR A 522 -6.03 5.15 27.93
C TYR A 522 -4.96 6.14 28.40
N VAL A 523 -4.28 6.84 27.49
CA VAL A 523 -3.25 7.83 27.86
C VAL A 523 -3.86 8.91 28.77
N SER A 524 -3.31 9.05 29.97
CA SER A 524 -3.69 10.09 30.93
C SER A 524 -3.01 11.42 30.59
N LYS A 525 -3.80 12.46 30.39
CA LYS A 525 -3.33 13.83 30.09
C LYS A 525 -2.37 14.34 31.18
N ASN A 526 -2.80 14.34 32.44
CA ASN A 526 -2.01 14.90 33.54
C ASN A 526 -0.68 14.16 33.70
N ARG A 527 -0.69 12.83 33.54
CA ARG A 527 0.55 12.04 33.62
C ARG A 527 1.48 12.32 32.45
N LEU A 528 0.95 12.43 31.23
CA LEU A 528 1.77 12.79 30.06
C LEU A 528 2.41 14.17 30.23
N LEU A 529 1.65 15.17 30.71
CA LEU A 529 2.18 16.51 30.98
C LEU A 529 3.25 16.50 32.07
N ASP A 530 3.07 15.71 33.13
CA ASP A 530 4.08 15.53 34.18
C ASP A 530 5.36 14.87 33.64
N ILE A 531 5.24 13.86 32.77
CA ILE A 531 6.40 13.26 32.08
C ILE A 531 7.10 14.31 31.21
N CYS A 532 6.36 15.07 30.41
CA CYS A 532 6.91 16.14 29.56
C CYS A 532 7.64 17.21 30.38
N LYS A 533 7.09 17.59 31.54
CA LYS A 533 7.70 18.50 32.51
C LYS A 533 9.00 17.93 33.07
N ASN A 534 9.00 16.67 33.52
CA ASN A 534 10.19 16.01 34.08
C ASN A 534 11.32 15.83 33.05
N LEU A 535 10.96 15.73 31.77
CA LEU A 535 11.92 15.72 30.65
C LEU A 535 12.42 17.13 30.27
N ASN A 536 11.96 18.17 30.96
CA ASN A 536 12.25 19.57 30.66
C ASN A 536 11.97 19.94 29.21
N LEU A 537 10.91 19.39 28.58
CA LEU A 537 10.58 19.71 27.18
C LEU A 537 10.26 21.21 27.00
N PRO A 538 10.42 21.77 25.79
CA PRO A 538 10.10 23.17 25.51
C PRO A 538 8.72 23.57 25.99
N ILE A 539 8.62 24.70 26.68
CA ILE A 539 7.37 25.12 27.33
C ILE A 539 6.23 25.32 26.32
N SER A 540 6.52 25.91 25.16
CA SER A 540 5.55 26.04 24.07
C SER A 540 5.02 24.69 23.57
N LEU A 541 5.85 23.65 23.54
CA LEU A 541 5.41 22.30 23.20
C LEU A 541 4.51 21.71 24.31
N ILE A 542 4.86 21.89 25.58
CA ILE A 542 4.05 21.41 26.71
C ILE A 542 2.67 22.08 26.70
N ALA A 543 2.63 23.39 26.52
CA ALA A 543 1.39 24.15 26.36
C ALA A 543 0.56 23.64 25.18
N TRP A 544 1.22 23.40 24.03
CA TRP A 544 0.55 22.87 22.84
C TRP A 544 -0.04 21.49 23.09
N ILE A 545 0.69 20.59 23.77
CA ILE A 545 0.21 19.25 24.13
C ILE A 545 -1.00 19.36 25.07
N SER A 546 -0.97 20.26 26.06
CA SER A 546 -2.12 20.49 26.95
C SER A 546 -3.36 20.90 26.14
N SER A 547 -3.21 21.92 25.30
CA SER A 547 -4.27 22.43 24.43
C SER A 547 -4.79 21.39 23.43
N PHE A 548 -3.92 20.50 22.92
CA PHE A 548 -4.27 19.43 21.98
C PHE A 548 -5.12 18.33 22.62
N LEU A 549 -4.95 18.08 23.92
CA LEU A 549 -5.62 16.98 24.64
C LEU A 549 -6.96 17.40 25.27
N GLU A 550 -7.15 18.69 25.52
CA GLU A 550 -8.36 19.29 26.10
C GLU A 550 -9.47 19.51 25.07
N GLU A 551 -10.73 19.53 25.53
CA GLU A 551 -11.90 19.98 24.75
C GLU A 551 -12.07 19.31 23.38
N ARG A 552 -11.68 18.04 23.26
CA ARG A 552 -11.80 17.30 22.00
C ARG A 552 -13.23 16.85 21.76
N LEU A 553 -13.67 16.99 20.52
CA LEU A 553 -15.01 16.61 20.08
C LEU A 553 -14.93 15.51 19.02
N LEU A 554 -15.68 14.43 19.22
CA LEU A 554 -15.81 13.34 18.25
C LEU A 554 -17.29 13.14 17.91
N LYS A 555 -17.57 12.88 16.63
CA LYS A 555 -18.81 12.26 16.19
C LYS A 555 -18.54 10.90 15.56
N LEU A 556 -19.24 9.85 15.97
CA LEU A 556 -19.18 8.54 15.33
C LEU A 556 -19.99 8.52 14.03
N SER A 557 -19.46 7.84 13.01
CA SER A 557 -20.11 7.69 11.71
C SER A 557 -19.93 6.27 11.19
N PHE A 558 -21.05 5.54 11.04
CA PHE A 558 -21.12 4.18 10.50
C PHE A 558 -22.52 3.91 9.96
N ASP A 559 -22.64 2.90 9.08
CA ASP A 559 -23.91 2.48 8.45
C ASP A 559 -24.72 3.62 7.78
N GLY A 560 -24.01 4.65 7.29
CA GLY A 560 -24.62 5.82 6.64
C GLY A 560 -25.26 6.83 7.60
N GLN A 561 -25.18 6.59 8.92
CA GLN A 561 -25.65 7.49 9.97
C GLN A 561 -24.47 8.17 10.66
N THR A 562 -24.72 9.31 11.29
CA THR A 562 -23.70 10.10 11.98
C THR A 562 -24.32 10.75 13.21
N GLU A 563 -23.68 10.64 14.37
CA GLU A 563 -24.14 11.30 15.59
C GLU A 563 -23.71 12.79 15.64
N ALA A 564 -24.27 13.53 16.60
CA ALA A 564 -23.77 14.85 16.97
C ALA A 564 -22.36 14.76 17.60
N PHE A 565 -21.65 15.89 17.60
CA PHE A 565 -20.37 15.98 18.32
C PHE A 565 -20.59 15.83 19.82
N LYS A 566 -19.78 14.96 20.44
CA LYS A 566 -19.74 14.75 21.89
C LYS A 566 -18.29 14.82 22.40
N PRO A 567 -18.07 15.25 23.64
CA PRO A 567 -16.74 15.37 24.23
C PRO A 567 -16.03 14.02 24.37
N ILE A 568 -14.69 14.07 24.32
CA ILE A 568 -13.79 12.96 24.66
C ILE A 568 -12.71 13.48 25.61
N ASN A 569 -12.65 12.86 26.79
CA ASN A 569 -11.81 13.33 27.89
C ASN A 569 -10.54 12.50 28.08
N THR A 570 -10.39 11.37 27.39
CA THR A 570 -9.28 10.42 27.58
C THR A 570 -8.59 10.04 26.28
N GLY A 571 -7.31 9.66 26.40
CA GLY A 571 -6.50 9.17 25.30
C GLY A 571 -6.01 10.22 24.33
N ILE A 572 -5.24 9.76 23.36
CA ILE A 572 -4.66 10.56 22.28
C ILE A 572 -5.25 10.10 20.93
N PRO A 573 -5.53 11.01 19.97
CA PRO A 573 -6.26 10.64 18.75
C PRO A 573 -5.54 9.63 17.84
N GLN A 574 -6.16 8.47 17.59
CA GLN A 574 -5.68 7.50 16.60
C GLN A 574 -5.83 8.07 15.18
N GLY A 575 -4.71 8.43 14.53
CA GLY A 575 -4.67 9.07 13.21
C GLY A 575 -4.01 10.44 13.18
N SER A 576 -3.68 10.99 14.36
CA SER A 576 -2.86 12.17 14.55
C SER A 576 -1.37 11.88 14.24
N PRO A 577 -0.65 12.75 13.50
CA PRO A 577 0.79 12.60 13.27
C PRO A 577 1.67 12.65 14.52
N ILE A 578 1.28 13.39 15.58
CA ILE A 578 2.08 13.54 16.81
C ILE A 578 1.79 12.45 17.85
N SER A 579 0.60 11.84 17.80
CA SER A 579 0.18 10.84 18.80
C SER A 579 1.16 9.67 18.98
N PRO A 580 1.77 9.08 17.92
CA PRO A 580 2.74 8.00 18.10
C PRO A 580 3.92 8.39 19.00
N ILE A 581 4.57 9.54 18.75
CA ILE A 581 5.75 9.94 19.52
C ILE A 581 5.39 10.31 20.97
N LEU A 582 4.21 10.89 21.20
CA LEU A 582 3.70 11.16 22.55
C LEU A 582 3.46 9.87 23.33
N PHE A 583 2.93 8.83 22.69
CA PHE A 583 2.79 7.51 23.31
C PHE A 583 4.14 6.91 23.70
N LEU A 584 5.17 7.04 22.84
CA LEU A 584 6.51 6.54 23.17
C LEU A 584 7.12 7.26 24.37
N ILE A 585 6.89 8.57 24.49
CA ILE A 585 7.29 9.36 25.66
C ILE A 585 6.55 8.87 26.90
N TYR A 586 5.24 8.62 26.79
CA TYR A 586 4.39 8.17 27.88
C TYR A 586 4.86 6.84 28.50
N ILE A 587 5.26 5.88 27.68
CA ILE A 587 5.70 4.55 28.16
C ILE A 587 7.19 4.45 28.46
N ARG A 588 7.96 5.54 28.30
CA ARG A 588 9.43 5.50 28.36
C ARG A 588 9.97 4.96 29.69
N ASP A 589 9.26 5.23 30.79
CA ASP A 589 9.70 4.91 32.14
C ASP A 589 9.35 3.47 32.57
N LEU A 590 8.74 2.66 31.69
CA LEU A 590 8.43 1.25 31.99
C LEU A 590 9.68 0.34 32.01
N PHE A 591 10.77 0.74 31.35
CA PHE A 591 11.92 -0.11 31.07
C PHE A 591 13.05 0.05 32.09
N GLN A 592 12.78 -0.16 33.38
CA GLN A 592 13.73 0.15 34.47
C GLN A 592 14.38 -1.07 35.14
N SER A 593 13.93 -2.30 34.86
CA SER A 593 14.49 -3.48 35.54
C SER A 593 15.86 -3.87 34.99
N ASN A 594 16.84 -4.04 35.88
CA ASN A 594 18.16 -4.58 35.53
C ASN A 594 18.19 -6.12 35.47
N SER A 595 17.09 -6.79 35.80
CA SER A 595 17.03 -8.27 35.86
C SER A 595 16.67 -8.93 34.52
N VAL A 596 16.22 -8.13 33.56
CA VAL A 596 15.80 -8.56 32.22
C VAL A 596 16.25 -7.52 31.19
N GLU A 597 16.41 -7.95 29.95
CA GLU A 597 16.54 -7.06 28.81
C GLU A 597 15.16 -6.78 28.22
N TYR A 598 14.90 -5.52 27.84
CA TYR A 598 13.65 -5.13 27.20
C TYR A 598 13.83 -4.92 25.70
N LEU A 599 12.92 -5.46 24.92
CA LEU A 599 12.70 -5.08 23.52
C LEU A 599 11.23 -4.65 23.37
N SER A 600 11.00 -3.45 22.83
CA SER A 600 9.66 -2.89 22.68
C SER A 600 9.43 -2.38 21.27
N TYR A 601 8.20 -2.56 20.78
CA TYR A 601 7.73 -2.03 19.51
C TYR A 601 6.34 -1.40 19.67
N ILE A 602 6.29 -0.07 19.88
CA ILE A 602 5.06 0.63 20.26
C ILE A 602 4.52 0.05 21.57
N ASP A 603 3.42 -0.72 21.52
CA ASP A 603 2.68 -1.33 22.62
C ASP A 603 3.08 -2.79 22.89
N ASP A 604 3.77 -3.45 21.95
CA ASP A 604 4.30 -4.80 22.10
C ASP A 604 5.63 -4.76 22.88
N ILE A 605 5.68 -5.37 24.07
CA ILE A 605 6.88 -5.41 24.94
C ILE A 605 7.32 -6.86 25.12
N ALA A 606 8.62 -7.13 25.00
CA ALA A 606 9.24 -8.40 25.32
C ALA A 606 10.29 -8.21 26.42
N MET A 607 10.17 -9.01 27.48
CA MET A 607 11.12 -9.09 28.59
C MET A 607 11.93 -10.37 28.47
N ILE A 608 13.24 -10.25 28.31
CA ILE A 608 14.13 -11.36 27.98
C ILE A 608 15.08 -11.58 29.15
N THR A 609 15.22 -12.83 29.57
CA THR A 609 16.23 -13.20 30.57
C THR A 609 16.92 -14.48 30.17
N HIS A 610 18.16 -14.65 30.65
CA HIS A 610 18.96 -15.82 30.39
C HIS A 610 19.77 -16.22 31.61
N SER A 611 19.90 -17.53 31.86
CA SER A 611 20.72 -18.05 32.95
C SER A 611 21.03 -19.54 32.75
N SER A 612 21.68 -20.19 33.71
CA SER A 612 21.89 -21.64 33.67
C SER A 612 20.64 -22.49 33.98
N SER A 613 19.54 -21.89 34.47
CA SER A 613 18.35 -22.63 34.92
C SER A 613 17.04 -21.89 34.65
N TRP A 614 15.99 -22.64 34.27
CA TRP A 614 14.64 -22.10 34.09
C TRP A 614 14.09 -21.46 35.36
N LYS A 615 14.38 -22.03 36.53
CA LYS A 615 13.95 -21.49 37.83
C LYS A 615 14.50 -20.09 38.08
N LYS A 616 15.76 -19.84 37.72
CA LYS A 616 16.37 -18.50 37.84
C LYS A 616 15.72 -17.52 36.86
N ASN A 617 15.44 -17.96 35.64
CA ASN A 617 14.75 -17.14 34.64
C ASN A 617 13.34 -16.74 35.10
N ILE A 618 12.57 -17.69 35.65
CA ILE A 618 11.23 -17.44 36.21
C ILE A 618 11.33 -16.35 37.28
N LEU A 619 12.22 -16.51 38.28
CA LEU A 619 12.37 -15.52 39.35
C LEU A 619 12.77 -14.13 38.82
N SER A 620 13.63 -14.06 37.80
CA SER A 620 13.97 -12.77 37.17
C SER A 620 12.78 -12.15 36.46
N LEU A 621 12.02 -12.94 35.69
CA LEU A 621 10.82 -12.46 34.99
C LEU A 621 9.71 -12.05 35.97
N GLU A 622 9.49 -12.79 37.06
CA GLU A 622 8.51 -12.44 38.09
C GLU A 622 8.85 -11.13 38.79
N ARG A 623 10.14 -10.93 39.14
CA ARG A 623 10.60 -9.66 39.73
C ARG A 623 10.41 -8.49 38.77
N ALA A 624 10.80 -8.67 37.51
CA ALA A 624 10.65 -7.63 36.51
C ALA A 624 9.17 -7.38 36.16
N ALA A 625 8.32 -8.41 36.20
CA ALA A 625 6.87 -8.29 36.00
C ALA A 625 6.26 -7.48 37.16
N LYS A 626 6.65 -7.75 38.41
CA LYS A 626 6.22 -6.94 39.56
C LYS A 626 6.60 -5.46 39.40
N GLN A 627 7.80 -5.18 38.93
CA GLN A 627 8.27 -3.81 38.71
C GLN A 627 7.50 -3.11 37.58
N ILE A 628 7.35 -3.75 36.41
CA ILE A 628 6.68 -3.11 35.27
C ILE A 628 5.18 -2.91 35.53
N TYR A 629 4.51 -3.82 36.26
CA TYR A 629 3.12 -3.63 36.66
C TYR A 629 2.96 -2.47 37.64
N ALA A 630 3.84 -2.35 38.66
CA ALA A 630 3.81 -1.23 39.60
C ALA A 630 4.08 0.12 38.90
N LEU A 631 5.04 0.16 37.96
CA LEU A 631 5.29 1.33 37.12
C LEU A 631 4.12 1.62 36.18
N GLY A 632 3.47 0.57 35.67
CA GLY A 632 2.26 0.66 34.87
C GLY A 632 1.14 1.34 35.64
N GLU A 633 0.83 0.86 36.86
CA GLU A 633 -0.16 1.47 37.75
C GLU A 633 0.15 2.94 38.05
N LYS A 634 1.40 3.26 38.39
CA LYS A 634 1.87 4.65 38.60
C LYS A 634 1.68 5.53 37.35
N ASN A 635 1.82 4.94 36.17
CA ASN A 635 1.68 5.63 34.88
C ASN A 635 0.30 5.49 34.25
N ALA A 636 -0.71 4.97 34.95
CA ALA A 636 -2.03 4.70 34.37
C ALA A 636 -1.98 3.83 33.09
N ILE A 637 -1.12 2.81 33.09
CA ILE A 637 -0.93 1.82 32.03
C ILE A 637 -1.37 0.46 32.55
N GLN A 638 -2.21 -0.24 31.78
CA GLN A 638 -2.63 -1.61 32.06
C GLN A 638 -2.11 -2.55 30.97
N PHE A 639 -1.85 -3.81 31.32
CA PHE A 639 -1.44 -4.86 30.38
C PHE A 639 -2.61 -5.80 30.05
N ASP A 640 -2.66 -6.30 28.81
CA ASP A 640 -3.67 -7.25 28.35
C ASP A 640 -3.25 -8.69 28.73
N LEU A 641 -3.86 -9.22 29.79
CA LEU A 641 -3.58 -10.56 30.29
C LEU A 641 -3.84 -11.65 29.25
N ALA A 642 -4.89 -11.51 28.42
CA ALA A 642 -5.25 -12.50 27.42
C ALA A 642 -4.24 -12.58 26.26
N LYS A 643 -3.38 -11.57 26.13
CA LYS A 643 -2.29 -11.52 25.14
C LYS A 643 -0.91 -11.68 25.77
N THR A 644 -0.85 -11.85 27.09
CA THR A 644 0.41 -12.07 27.78
C THR A 644 0.85 -13.52 27.55
N GLU A 645 1.99 -13.71 26.90
CA GLU A 645 2.49 -15.04 26.50
C GLU A 645 3.91 -15.26 27.03
N LEU A 646 4.17 -16.45 27.56
CA LEU A 646 5.51 -16.89 27.99
C LEU A 646 6.10 -17.86 26.96
N MET A 647 7.39 -17.72 26.66
CA MET A 647 8.13 -18.71 25.87
C MET A 647 9.50 -19.02 26.49
N HIS A 648 9.78 -20.32 26.62
CA HIS A 648 11.13 -20.82 26.87
C HIS A 648 11.73 -21.31 25.55
N PHE A 649 12.86 -20.73 25.13
CA PHE A 649 13.51 -21.11 23.88
C PHE A 649 14.34 -22.38 24.05
N SER A 650 13.65 -23.51 24.14
CA SER A 650 14.25 -24.84 24.21
C SER A 650 13.29 -25.94 23.79
N THR A 651 13.81 -26.99 23.16
CA THR A 651 13.03 -28.17 22.75
C THR A 651 12.89 -29.24 23.86
N PHE A 652 13.53 -29.06 25.02
CA PHE A 652 13.47 -30.03 26.13
C PHE A 652 12.09 -30.05 26.80
N LYS A 653 11.59 -31.24 27.15
CA LYS A 653 10.26 -31.43 27.78
C LYS A 653 10.08 -30.61 29.07
N TYR A 654 11.09 -30.57 29.94
CA TYR A 654 11.06 -29.85 31.23
C TYR A 654 10.87 -28.32 31.11
N ALA A 655 11.05 -27.75 29.91
CA ALA A 655 10.77 -26.34 29.69
C ALA A 655 9.25 -26.05 29.61
N LYS A 656 8.40 -27.06 29.39
CA LYS A 656 6.95 -26.87 29.22
C LYS A 656 6.20 -26.66 30.53
N ASP A 657 6.75 -27.14 31.64
CA ASP A 657 6.07 -27.12 32.96
C ASP A 657 6.49 -25.91 33.82
N ALA A 658 7.32 -25.02 33.27
CA ALA A 658 7.95 -23.92 33.98
C ALA A 658 7.12 -22.62 33.90
N SER A 659 5.99 -22.55 34.61
CA SER A 659 5.11 -21.38 34.58
C SER A 659 5.63 -20.17 35.37
N ILE A 660 5.11 -18.99 35.06
CA ILE A 660 5.37 -17.74 35.78
C ILE A 660 4.11 -17.27 36.50
N LYS A 661 4.24 -16.78 37.74
CA LYS A 661 3.14 -16.11 38.46
C LYS A 661 3.24 -14.60 38.30
N LEU A 662 2.21 -13.99 37.71
CA LEU A 662 2.11 -12.54 37.57
C LEU A 662 1.70 -11.86 38.89
N PRO A 663 1.90 -10.54 39.04
CA PRO A 663 1.57 -9.82 40.29
C PRO A 663 0.11 -9.90 40.72
N ASN A 664 -0.80 -10.07 39.75
CA ASN A 664 -2.24 -10.28 39.97
C ASN A 664 -2.60 -11.75 40.29
N SER A 665 -1.62 -12.58 40.61
CA SER A 665 -1.74 -14.02 40.89
C SER A 665 -2.15 -14.92 39.72
N GLU A 666 -2.24 -14.38 38.49
CA GLU A 666 -2.45 -15.18 37.28
C GLU A 666 -1.21 -16.03 36.95
N ILE A 667 -1.43 -17.24 36.45
CA ILE A 667 -0.36 -18.17 36.07
C ILE A 667 -0.26 -18.23 34.55
N VAL A 668 0.89 -17.81 34.00
CA VAL A 668 1.15 -17.85 32.57
C VAL A 668 1.96 -19.09 32.23
N GLN A 669 1.37 -19.95 31.41
CA GLN A 669 2.00 -21.19 30.95
C GLN A 669 2.87 -20.95 29.69
N PRO A 670 3.98 -21.68 29.52
CA PRO A 670 4.80 -21.58 28.32
C PRO A 670 4.06 -22.01 27.04
N SER A 671 4.03 -21.13 26.04
CA SER A 671 3.44 -21.40 24.73
C SER A 671 4.43 -22.09 23.78
N SER A 672 3.93 -23.04 22.98
CA SER A 672 4.71 -23.70 21.93
C SER A 672 4.86 -22.87 20.65
N LEU A 673 4.07 -21.79 20.52
CA LEU A 673 4.09 -20.92 19.37
C LEU A 673 3.58 -19.53 19.76
N VAL A 674 4.44 -18.51 19.69
CA VAL A 674 4.09 -17.13 20.03
C VAL A 674 4.16 -16.26 18.80
N ARG A 675 3.12 -15.47 18.54
CA ARG A 675 3.10 -14.52 17.44
C ARG A 675 3.52 -13.13 17.95
N TRP A 676 4.77 -12.76 17.69
CA TRP A 676 5.29 -11.46 18.07
C TRP A 676 5.77 -10.68 16.85
N LEU A 677 5.34 -9.42 16.73
CA LEU A 677 5.65 -8.54 15.58
C LEU A 677 5.32 -9.18 14.21
N GLY A 678 4.29 -10.02 14.16
CA GLY A 678 3.88 -10.73 12.94
C GLY A 678 4.76 -11.94 12.56
N ILE A 679 5.67 -12.36 13.43
CA ILE A 679 6.50 -13.56 13.26
C ILE A 679 6.07 -14.59 14.30
N TRP A 680 5.89 -15.84 13.86
CA TRP A 680 5.58 -16.93 14.76
C TRP A 680 6.88 -17.61 15.20
N PHE A 681 7.23 -17.40 16.46
CA PHE A 681 8.40 -18.00 17.10
C PHE A 681 8.03 -19.36 17.70
N ASP A 682 8.90 -20.34 17.50
CA ASP A 682 8.83 -21.64 18.16
C ASP A 682 10.05 -21.82 19.08
N PRO A 683 9.97 -22.71 20.10
CA PRO A 683 11.05 -22.91 21.07
C PRO A 683 12.42 -23.26 20.47
N GLY A 684 12.47 -23.84 19.26
CA GLY A 684 13.70 -24.22 18.57
C GLY A 684 14.13 -23.26 17.46
N LEU A 685 13.41 -22.15 17.25
CA LEU A 685 13.63 -21.21 16.14
C LEU A 685 13.71 -21.91 14.76
N ASN A 686 12.85 -22.91 14.55
CA ASN A 686 12.80 -23.66 13.30
C ASN A 686 11.91 -23.01 12.22
N PHE A 687 10.96 -22.17 12.62
CA PHE A 687 10.06 -21.36 11.79
C PHE A 687 9.21 -22.13 10.76
N LYS A 688 9.08 -23.46 10.89
CA LYS A 688 8.27 -24.26 9.95
C LYS A 688 6.82 -23.82 9.91
N GLN A 689 6.22 -23.57 11.09
CA GLN A 689 4.84 -23.11 11.20
C GLN A 689 4.66 -21.68 10.65
N HIS A 690 5.63 -20.78 10.89
CA HIS A 690 5.62 -19.42 10.32
C HIS A 690 5.55 -19.46 8.79
N VAL A 691 6.45 -20.21 8.15
CA VAL A 691 6.50 -20.33 6.68
C VAL A 691 5.22 -20.97 6.13
N ALA A 692 4.68 -22.00 6.80
CA ALA A 692 3.43 -22.64 6.38
C ALA A 692 2.23 -21.67 6.44
N ILE A 693 2.09 -20.90 7.53
CA ILE A 693 1.03 -19.90 7.69
C ILE A 693 1.15 -18.81 6.61
N ARG A 694 2.36 -18.27 6.41
CA ARG A 694 2.62 -17.21 5.42
C ARG A 694 2.42 -17.70 3.98
N ALA A 695 2.87 -18.90 3.65
CA ALA A 695 2.65 -19.50 2.33
C ALA A 695 1.16 -19.72 2.06
N THR A 696 0.37 -20.14 3.06
CA THR A 696 -1.09 -20.31 2.94
C THR A 696 -1.80 -18.98 2.69
N GLN A 697 -1.47 -17.94 3.48
CA GLN A 697 -1.99 -16.59 3.29
C GLN A 697 -1.62 -16.02 1.91
N ALA A 698 -0.37 -16.23 1.48
CA ALA A 698 0.11 -15.81 0.17
C ALA A 698 -0.59 -16.56 -0.97
N LYS A 699 -0.86 -17.87 -0.82
CA LYS A 699 -1.61 -18.68 -1.78
C LYS A 699 -3.05 -18.18 -1.93
N ALA A 700 -3.72 -17.82 -0.83
CA ALA A 700 -5.04 -17.18 -0.87
C ALA A 700 -5.01 -15.83 -1.60
N SER A 701 -3.96 -15.04 -1.38
CA SER A 701 -3.72 -13.79 -2.14
C SER A 701 -3.47 -14.05 -3.62
N PHE A 702 -2.72 -15.09 -3.97
CA PHE A 702 -2.48 -15.51 -5.35
C PHE A 702 -3.78 -15.88 -6.05
N TYR A 703 -4.67 -16.68 -5.44
CA TYR A 703 -5.93 -17.06 -6.09
C TYR A 703 -6.85 -15.87 -6.35
N ARG A 704 -6.83 -14.86 -5.49
CA ARG A 704 -7.49 -13.57 -5.75
C ARG A 704 -6.91 -12.86 -6.96
N MET A 705 -5.57 -12.73 -7.02
CA MET A 705 -4.87 -12.17 -8.18
C MET A 705 -5.18 -12.97 -9.47
N ALA A 706 -5.25 -14.29 -9.38
CA ALA A 706 -5.50 -15.17 -10.51
C ALA A 706 -6.92 -15.03 -11.10
N ARG A 707 -7.87 -14.39 -10.40
CA ARG A 707 -9.20 -14.05 -10.95
C ARG A 707 -9.16 -12.87 -11.92
N LEU A 708 -8.11 -12.06 -11.89
CA LEU A 708 -8.00 -10.82 -12.68
C LEU A 708 -7.52 -11.04 -14.12
N ALA A 709 -7.19 -12.26 -14.49
CA ALA A 709 -6.75 -12.59 -15.85
C ALA A 709 -6.97 -14.06 -16.18
N ASN A 710 -7.00 -14.40 -17.46
CA ASN A 710 -6.82 -15.74 -17.98
C ASN A 710 -5.85 -15.70 -19.19
N THR A 711 -5.86 -16.72 -20.04
CA THR A 711 -5.00 -16.76 -21.25
C THR A 711 -5.49 -15.83 -22.34
N GLU A 712 -6.76 -15.44 -22.34
CA GLU A 712 -7.40 -14.66 -23.40
C GLU A 712 -7.60 -13.18 -23.03
N LYS A 713 -7.94 -12.88 -21.77
CA LYS A 713 -8.38 -11.55 -21.29
C LYS A 713 -7.86 -11.21 -19.90
N GLY A 714 -7.99 -9.94 -19.54
CA GLY A 714 -7.64 -9.37 -18.23
C GLY A 714 -6.23 -8.76 -18.22
N LEU A 715 -5.69 -8.60 -17.00
CA LEU A 715 -4.43 -7.89 -16.79
C LEU A 715 -3.24 -8.48 -17.59
N SER A 716 -2.38 -7.60 -18.10
CA SER A 716 -1.12 -7.97 -18.75
C SER A 716 -0.18 -8.76 -17.81
N PRO A 717 0.78 -9.52 -18.38
CA PRO A 717 1.81 -10.18 -17.57
C PRO A 717 2.59 -9.20 -16.68
N LYS A 718 2.83 -7.96 -17.17
CA LYS A 718 3.53 -6.91 -16.43
C LYS A 718 2.75 -6.53 -15.17
N ALA A 719 1.45 -6.26 -15.32
CA ALA A 719 0.55 -5.92 -14.23
C ALA A 719 0.39 -7.09 -13.22
N LEU A 720 0.21 -8.32 -13.70
CA LEU A 720 0.13 -9.51 -12.84
C LEU A 720 1.43 -9.77 -12.08
N ARG A 721 2.59 -9.60 -12.72
CA ARG A 721 3.90 -9.72 -12.06
C ARG A 721 4.04 -8.66 -10.96
N GLN A 722 3.61 -7.43 -11.22
CA GLN A 722 3.63 -6.36 -10.22
C GLN A 722 2.74 -6.72 -9.02
N LEU A 723 1.52 -7.22 -9.25
CA LEU A 723 0.64 -7.71 -8.18
C LEU A 723 1.23 -8.90 -7.42
N TYR A 724 1.87 -9.84 -8.12
CA TYR A 724 2.53 -10.98 -7.47
C TYR A 724 3.63 -10.51 -6.50
N ILE A 725 4.51 -9.62 -6.96
CA ILE A 725 5.58 -9.08 -6.12
C ILE A 725 5.00 -8.28 -4.93
N ALA A 726 4.01 -7.42 -5.19
CA ALA A 726 3.48 -6.50 -4.19
C ALA A 726 2.50 -7.15 -3.20
N CYS A 727 1.73 -8.16 -3.59
CA CYS A 727 0.62 -8.71 -2.81
C CYS A 727 0.76 -10.20 -2.46
N VAL A 728 1.67 -10.94 -3.09
CA VAL A 728 1.89 -12.37 -2.81
C VAL A 728 3.25 -12.57 -2.15
N THR A 729 4.34 -12.15 -2.79
CA THR A 729 5.68 -12.34 -2.21
C THR A 729 5.90 -11.53 -0.94
N SER A 730 5.31 -10.34 -0.83
CA SER A 730 5.34 -9.53 0.39
C SER A 730 4.73 -10.23 1.62
N ILE A 731 3.76 -11.13 1.40
CA ILE A 731 3.17 -11.96 2.45
C ILE A 731 4.04 -13.20 2.71
N ALA A 732 4.43 -13.90 1.65
CA ALA A 732 5.16 -15.16 1.72
C ALA A 732 6.53 -15.00 2.40
N ASP A 733 7.22 -13.90 2.11
CA ASP A 733 8.59 -13.65 2.57
C ASP A 733 8.67 -12.85 3.87
N TYR A 734 7.54 -12.51 4.48
CA TYR A 734 7.56 -11.69 5.69
C TYR A 734 8.42 -12.33 6.78
N GLY A 735 9.39 -11.59 7.30
CA GLY A 735 10.34 -12.08 8.29
C GLY A 735 11.50 -12.94 7.74
N SER A 736 11.67 -13.06 6.41
CA SER A 736 12.70 -13.92 5.80
C SER A 736 14.11 -13.64 6.30
N ILE A 737 14.40 -12.38 6.62
CA ILE A 737 15.67 -11.97 7.22
C ILE A 737 16.03 -12.78 8.49
N ILE A 738 15.02 -13.21 9.23
CA ILE A 738 15.17 -13.92 10.50
C ILE A 738 15.18 -15.44 10.29
N TRP A 739 14.25 -15.96 9.49
CA TRP A 739 14.05 -17.41 9.37
C TRP A 739 14.79 -18.06 8.20
N TRP A 740 15.25 -17.32 7.20
CA TRP A 740 15.92 -17.89 6.02
C TRP A 740 17.38 -18.24 6.32
N LYS A 741 17.71 -19.53 6.22
CA LYS A 741 19.01 -20.14 6.50
C LYS A 741 19.32 -21.24 5.46
N ASP A 742 18.91 -21.04 4.22
CA ASP A 742 19.07 -21.99 3.09
C ASP A 742 18.33 -23.33 3.25
N GLN A 743 17.20 -23.33 3.97
CA GLN A 743 16.44 -24.56 4.20
C GLN A 743 15.73 -25.06 2.93
N ALA A 744 16.05 -26.28 2.50
CA ALA A 744 15.49 -26.90 1.30
C ALA A 744 13.96 -27.02 1.31
N SER A 745 13.35 -27.29 2.48
CA SER A 745 11.89 -27.40 2.62
C SER A 745 11.17 -26.06 2.36
N PHE A 746 11.77 -24.94 2.80
CA PHE A 746 11.23 -23.60 2.58
C PHE A 746 11.35 -23.19 1.13
N LYS A 747 12.51 -23.45 0.52
CA LYS A 747 12.74 -23.28 -0.93
C LYS A 747 11.68 -24.02 -1.74
N LYS A 748 11.43 -25.31 -1.46
CA LYS A 748 10.41 -26.11 -2.15
C LYS A 748 9.02 -25.50 -2.02
N THR A 749 8.62 -25.11 -0.80
CA THR A 749 7.30 -24.54 -0.52
C THR A 749 7.06 -23.25 -1.31
N LEU A 750 8.02 -22.33 -1.29
CA LEU A 750 7.91 -21.05 -1.99
C LEU A 750 8.04 -21.21 -3.52
N GLN A 751 8.84 -22.18 -3.99
CA GLN A 751 8.94 -22.48 -5.42
C GLN A 751 7.61 -22.98 -5.97
N LEU A 752 6.88 -23.83 -5.24
CA LEU A 752 5.56 -24.30 -5.66
C LEU A 752 4.56 -23.15 -5.81
N LEU A 753 4.57 -22.19 -4.89
CA LEU A 753 3.76 -20.97 -5.00
C LEU A 753 4.17 -20.12 -6.21
N GLN A 754 5.47 -19.91 -6.42
CA GLN A 754 5.99 -19.18 -7.58
C GLN A 754 5.60 -19.88 -8.90
N ASN A 755 5.66 -21.20 -8.96
CA ASN A 755 5.28 -21.97 -10.16
C ASN A 755 3.81 -21.75 -10.55
N LEU A 756 2.90 -21.55 -9.59
CA LEU A 756 1.52 -21.17 -9.87
C LEU A 756 1.44 -19.76 -10.47
N ALA A 757 2.20 -18.82 -9.90
CA ALA A 757 2.26 -17.44 -10.37
C ALA A 757 2.86 -17.30 -11.77
N LEU A 758 3.98 -17.98 -12.04
CA LEU A 758 4.65 -17.98 -13.35
C LEU A 758 3.70 -18.38 -14.48
N ARG A 759 2.98 -19.49 -14.31
CA ARG A 759 1.99 -19.97 -15.28
C ARG A 759 0.88 -18.95 -15.51
N LYS A 760 0.37 -18.35 -14.43
CA LYS A 760 -0.71 -17.37 -14.50
C LYS A 760 -0.26 -16.07 -15.14
N ILE A 761 0.93 -15.57 -14.81
CA ILE A 761 1.53 -14.36 -15.37
C ILE A 761 1.72 -14.53 -16.88
N LEU A 762 2.31 -15.64 -17.31
CA LEU A 762 2.64 -15.85 -18.73
C LEU A 762 1.48 -16.40 -19.56
N GLY A 763 0.44 -16.97 -18.95
CA GLY A 763 -0.66 -17.59 -19.68
C GLY A 763 -0.26 -18.92 -20.36
N VAL A 764 0.60 -19.70 -19.70
CA VAL A 764 1.18 -20.94 -20.24
C VAL A 764 0.65 -22.18 -19.50
N PHE A 765 0.82 -23.36 -20.10
CA PHE A 765 0.29 -24.61 -19.56
C PHE A 765 0.99 -25.10 -18.28
N LYS A 766 0.31 -25.99 -17.56
CA LYS A 766 0.78 -26.56 -16.27
C LYS A 766 2.13 -27.28 -16.39
N THR A 767 2.35 -27.87 -17.54
CA THR A 767 3.48 -28.70 -17.97
C THR A 767 4.68 -27.88 -18.44
N SER A 768 4.57 -26.55 -18.58
CA SER A 768 5.68 -25.71 -19.03
C SER A 768 6.88 -25.79 -18.07
N PRO A 769 8.12 -25.88 -18.59
CA PRO A 769 9.33 -25.96 -17.79
C PRO A 769 9.55 -24.70 -16.93
N ILE A 770 9.96 -24.89 -15.67
CA ILE A 770 10.04 -23.83 -14.67
C ILE A 770 11.09 -22.77 -15.02
N LYS A 771 12.33 -23.17 -15.31
CA LYS A 771 13.43 -22.22 -15.56
C LYS A 771 13.17 -21.26 -16.73
N PRO A 772 12.67 -21.72 -17.90
CA PRO A 772 12.23 -20.82 -18.95
C PRO A 772 11.13 -19.86 -18.50
N MET A 773 10.14 -20.33 -17.73
CA MET A 773 9.10 -19.44 -17.21
C MET A 773 9.67 -18.36 -16.27
N GLU A 774 10.64 -18.69 -15.41
CA GLU A 774 11.31 -17.72 -14.52
C GLU A 774 12.01 -16.61 -15.30
N VAL A 775 12.70 -16.98 -16.39
CA VAL A 775 13.36 -16.02 -17.29
C VAL A 775 12.34 -15.14 -18.00
N GLU A 776 11.31 -15.74 -18.62
CA GLU A 776 10.29 -15.01 -19.39
C GLU A 776 9.41 -14.12 -18.51
N ALA A 777 9.10 -14.55 -17.29
CA ALA A 777 8.37 -13.75 -16.31
C ALA A 777 9.26 -12.73 -15.59
N ALA A 778 10.57 -12.70 -15.85
CA ALA A 778 11.53 -11.87 -15.12
C ALA A 778 11.41 -12.04 -13.59
N LEU A 779 11.27 -13.29 -13.12
CA LEU A 779 11.13 -13.64 -11.70
C LEU A 779 12.21 -14.65 -11.34
N CYS A 780 13.21 -14.23 -10.58
CA CYS A 780 14.25 -15.13 -10.08
C CYS A 780 13.66 -16.14 -9.08
N PRO A 781 14.28 -17.33 -8.94
CA PRO A 781 13.92 -18.33 -7.94
C PRO A 781 13.83 -17.75 -6.52
N PRO A 782 12.99 -18.32 -5.63
CA PRO A 782 12.85 -17.85 -4.26
C PRO A 782 14.16 -17.83 -3.47
N GLU A 783 15.03 -18.83 -3.64
CA GLU A 783 16.35 -18.88 -2.98
C GLU A 783 17.20 -17.64 -3.28
N ILE A 784 17.46 -17.34 -4.56
CA ILE A 784 18.22 -16.17 -4.99
C ILE A 784 17.55 -14.87 -4.53
N ARG A 785 16.22 -14.83 -4.55
CA ARG A 785 15.43 -13.68 -4.09
C ARG A 785 15.58 -13.44 -2.59
N LEU A 786 15.59 -14.50 -1.78
CA LEU A 786 15.75 -14.44 -0.33
C LEU A 786 17.20 -14.08 0.05
N ASN A 787 18.20 -14.66 -0.62
CA ASN A 787 19.62 -14.29 -0.46
C ASN A 787 19.87 -12.83 -0.79
N ALA A 788 19.29 -12.33 -1.89
CA ALA A 788 19.32 -10.90 -2.20
C ALA A 788 18.63 -10.06 -1.12
N GLY A 789 17.56 -10.56 -0.50
CA GLY A 789 16.91 -9.90 0.64
C GLY A 789 17.82 -9.79 1.86
N ILE A 790 18.59 -10.84 2.16
CA ILE A 790 19.60 -10.85 3.24
C ILE A 790 20.68 -9.80 2.98
N ARG A 791 21.28 -9.79 1.79
CA ARG A 791 22.29 -8.78 1.42
C ARG A 791 21.75 -7.36 1.44
N GLN A 792 20.52 -7.15 0.97
CA GLN A 792 19.86 -5.84 1.04
C GLN A 792 19.61 -5.38 2.48
N TYR A 793 19.31 -6.31 3.39
CA TYR A 793 19.20 -6.01 4.81
C TYR A 793 20.56 -5.65 5.42
N ALA A 794 21.61 -6.42 5.12
CA ALA A 794 22.98 -6.12 5.55
C ALA A 794 23.45 -4.74 5.05
N PHE A 795 23.21 -4.45 3.77
CA PHE A 795 23.47 -3.14 3.18
C PHE A 795 22.66 -2.01 3.83
N ARG A 796 21.42 -2.28 4.28
CA ARG A 796 20.67 -1.30 5.08
C ARG A 796 21.39 -0.99 6.39
N LEU A 797 21.90 -2.01 7.09
CA LEU A 797 22.55 -1.83 8.40
C LEU A 797 23.79 -0.93 8.31
N LEU A 798 24.57 -1.02 7.22
CA LEU A 798 25.71 -0.13 6.97
C LEU A 798 25.30 1.35 6.85
N LYS A 799 24.07 1.63 6.39
CA LYS A 799 23.50 2.98 6.27
C LYS A 799 22.78 3.46 7.54
N THR A 800 22.75 2.65 8.59
CA THR A 800 22.13 3.02 9.87
C THR A 800 23.17 3.45 10.89
N SER A 801 22.72 4.22 11.89
CA SER A 801 23.60 4.75 12.92
C SER A 801 24.48 3.69 13.58
N PRO A 802 25.75 3.98 13.88
CA PRO A 802 26.57 3.18 14.77
C PRO A 802 25.89 2.85 16.11
N PHE A 803 25.06 3.78 16.61
CA PHE A 803 24.28 3.66 17.84
C PHE A 803 22.93 2.96 17.63
N HIS A 804 22.63 2.50 16.41
CA HIS A 804 21.46 1.66 16.19
C HIS A 804 21.63 0.35 16.99
N PRO A 805 20.61 -0.12 17.73
CA PRO A 805 20.76 -1.29 18.61
C PRO A 805 21.34 -2.53 17.93
N VAL A 806 20.95 -2.81 16.68
CA VAL A 806 21.52 -3.93 15.89
C VAL A 806 23.02 -3.72 15.60
N ASN A 807 23.44 -2.51 15.26
CA ASN A 807 24.85 -2.21 14.98
C ASN A 807 25.72 -2.27 16.25
N MET A 808 25.16 -1.89 17.40
CA MET A 808 25.83 -2.06 18.68
C MET A 808 26.11 -3.54 18.99
N ILE A 809 25.14 -4.42 18.73
CA ILE A 809 25.33 -5.87 18.87
C ILE A 809 26.33 -6.42 17.85
N ILE A 810 26.33 -5.94 16.59
CA ILE A 810 27.33 -6.32 15.58
C ILE A 810 28.74 -5.97 16.07
N ARG A 811 28.98 -4.76 16.55
CA ARG A 811 30.28 -4.34 17.08
C ARG A 811 30.72 -5.22 18.24
N LYS A 812 29.80 -5.55 19.15
CA LYS A 812 30.06 -6.48 20.25
C LYS A 812 30.45 -7.87 19.75
N LEU A 813 29.78 -8.39 18.72
CA LEU A 813 30.09 -9.69 18.11
C LEU A 813 31.46 -9.69 17.42
N ILE A 814 31.85 -8.58 16.77
CA ILE A 814 33.17 -8.43 16.14
C ILE A 814 34.27 -8.45 17.20
N ALA A 815 34.13 -7.63 18.25
CA ALA A 815 35.10 -7.60 19.36
C ALA A 815 35.25 -8.98 20.04
N GLU A 816 34.14 -9.68 20.29
CA GLU A 816 34.16 -11.04 20.85
C GLU A 816 34.87 -12.07 19.95
N LYS A 817 34.88 -11.89 18.63
CA LYS A 817 35.61 -12.75 17.69
C LYS A 817 37.10 -12.45 17.68
N GLU A 818 37.48 -11.17 17.70
CA GLU A 818 38.89 -10.75 17.76
C GLU A 818 39.57 -11.27 19.04
N ASP A 819 38.89 -11.17 20.18
CA ASP A 819 39.35 -11.74 21.46
C ASP A 819 39.49 -13.28 21.43
N GLN A 820 38.64 -13.98 20.68
CA GLN A 820 38.76 -15.45 20.56
C GLN A 820 39.90 -15.87 19.63
N ASN A 821 40.18 -15.09 18.59
CA ASN A 821 41.28 -15.36 17.65
C ASN A 821 42.66 -15.10 18.27
N SER A 822 42.76 -14.23 19.29
CA SER A 822 44.02 -14.00 20.01
C SER A 822 44.38 -15.13 21.00
N ILE A 823 43.42 -15.97 21.40
CA ILE A 823 43.59 -17.05 22.40
C ILE A 823 43.67 -18.44 21.73
N MET A 824 44.23 -18.54 20.52
CA MET A 824 44.22 -19.80 19.75
C MET A 824 44.90 -20.97 20.50
N THR A 825 44.07 -21.91 20.97
CA THR A 825 44.44 -23.31 21.21
C THR A 825 43.84 -24.17 20.08
N PRO A 826 44.55 -25.17 19.52
CA PRO A 826 44.24 -25.73 18.19
C PRO A 826 43.01 -26.65 18.10
N ARG A 827 42.16 -26.75 19.14
CA ARG A 827 41.19 -27.86 19.29
C ARG A 827 39.73 -27.49 19.51
N ARG A 828 39.32 -26.21 19.47
CA ARG A 828 37.88 -25.86 19.59
C ARG A 828 37.22 -25.72 18.22
N LYS A 829 36.20 -26.55 17.94
CA LYS A 829 35.27 -26.34 16.81
C LYS A 829 34.61 -24.97 16.97
N LEU A 830 34.75 -24.10 15.97
CA LEU A 830 34.09 -22.79 15.92
C LEU A 830 32.56 -22.95 16.05
N PRO A 831 31.89 -22.11 16.86
CA PRO A 831 30.45 -22.15 16.99
C PRO A 831 29.76 -21.78 15.67
N LYS A 832 28.61 -22.40 15.37
CA LYS A 832 27.81 -22.07 14.17
C LYS A 832 27.42 -20.59 14.19
N PRO A 833 27.54 -19.83 13.08
CA PRO A 833 27.19 -18.41 13.01
C PRO A 833 25.70 -18.17 13.31
N THR A 834 25.41 -17.09 14.03
CA THR A 834 24.08 -16.57 14.33
C THR A 834 23.49 -16.05 13.04
N GLN A 835 22.18 -15.84 13.03
CA GLN A 835 21.53 -15.23 11.88
C GLN A 835 22.08 -13.83 11.59
N LEU A 836 22.39 -13.04 12.62
CA LEU A 836 22.97 -11.71 12.44
C LEU A 836 24.37 -11.77 11.82
N GLU A 837 25.23 -12.70 12.26
CA GLU A 837 26.54 -12.91 11.63
C GLU A 837 26.39 -13.39 10.18
N LYS A 838 25.45 -14.28 9.87
CA LYS A 838 25.19 -14.69 8.48
C LYS A 838 24.79 -13.51 7.60
N ILE A 839 23.98 -12.59 8.14
CA ILE A 839 23.58 -11.37 7.46
C ILE A 839 24.80 -10.50 7.19
N THR A 840 25.63 -10.20 8.20
CA THR A 840 26.81 -9.33 8.03
C THR A 840 27.83 -9.95 7.07
N ASN A 841 28.09 -11.25 7.23
CA ASN A 841 29.05 -11.98 6.41
C ASN A 841 28.60 -12.12 4.94
N SER A 842 27.32 -11.88 4.63
CA SER A 842 26.81 -11.96 3.25
C SER A 842 27.33 -10.87 2.30
N ILE A 843 27.99 -9.84 2.86
CA ILE A 843 28.59 -8.71 2.13
C ILE A 843 30.00 -8.33 2.66
N GLU A 844 30.58 -9.11 3.57
CA GLU A 844 31.81 -8.75 4.29
C GLU A 844 33.05 -8.76 3.37
N GLU A 845 33.08 -9.64 2.38
CA GLU A 845 34.17 -9.72 1.39
C GLU A 845 34.06 -8.66 0.28
N ASP A 846 32.96 -7.90 0.22
CA ASP A 846 32.66 -6.99 -0.89
C ASP A 846 33.36 -5.61 -0.74
N PHE A 847 33.85 -5.23 0.46
CA PHE A 847 34.46 -3.92 0.70
C PHE A 847 35.26 -3.86 2.01
N ASP A 848 36.17 -2.88 2.13
CA ASP A 848 36.82 -2.53 3.41
C ASP A 848 35.93 -1.55 4.21
N PRO A 849 35.45 -1.91 5.41
CA PRO A 849 34.62 -1.04 6.25
C PRO A 849 35.25 0.31 6.61
N LEU A 850 36.58 0.41 6.68
CA LEU A 850 37.28 1.66 6.97
C LEU A 850 37.29 2.62 5.78
N MET A 851 37.15 2.07 4.57
CA MET A 851 37.11 2.80 3.31
C MET A 851 35.69 3.06 2.83
N LEU A 852 34.65 2.59 3.54
CA LEU A 852 33.27 2.86 3.16
C LEU A 852 32.91 4.34 3.39
N GLU A 853 32.17 4.90 2.45
CA GLU A 853 31.59 6.24 2.55
C GLU A 853 30.92 6.49 3.91
N LYS A 854 31.20 7.64 4.54
CA LYS A 854 30.66 7.99 5.87
C LYS A 854 29.36 8.78 5.76
N ILE A 855 28.40 8.45 6.63
CA ILE A 855 27.14 9.18 6.78
C ILE A 855 27.03 9.68 8.23
N ASP A 856 26.97 10.99 8.40
CA ASP A 856 26.63 11.64 9.66
C ASP A 856 25.11 11.58 9.85
N HIS A 857 24.65 10.63 10.65
CA HIS A 857 23.22 10.43 10.86
C HIS A 857 22.61 11.54 11.70
N PHE A 858 21.42 11.99 11.29
CA PHE A 858 20.69 13.10 11.89
C PHE A 858 21.48 14.41 11.87
N HIS A 859 22.29 14.63 10.83
CA HIS A 859 23.09 15.85 10.67
C HIS A 859 22.21 17.07 10.37
N PHE A 860 21.17 16.90 9.54
CA PHE A 860 20.28 17.98 9.13
C PHE A 860 18.99 17.99 9.98
N PRO A 861 18.84 18.90 10.96
CA PRO A 861 17.61 19.00 11.74
C PRO A 861 16.43 19.44 10.86
N PRO A 862 15.17 19.17 11.27
CA PRO A 862 13.99 19.54 10.50
C PRO A 862 13.91 21.03 10.12
N TRP A 863 14.40 21.93 10.99
CA TRP A 863 14.43 23.38 10.82
C TRP A 863 15.63 23.92 10.04
N LYS A 864 16.57 23.08 9.58
CA LYS A 864 17.74 23.49 8.79
C LYS A 864 17.91 22.62 7.55
N ARG A 865 16.92 22.67 6.66
CA ARG A 865 16.88 21.88 5.40
C ARG A 865 17.05 22.70 4.14
N ASP A 866 17.48 23.94 4.26
CA ASP A 866 17.75 24.80 3.11
C ASP A 866 19.22 24.78 2.73
N THR A 867 19.47 24.87 1.44
CA THR A 867 20.81 25.07 0.91
C THR A 867 21.07 26.56 0.69
N PRO A 868 22.28 27.04 0.98
CA PRO A 868 22.66 28.45 0.78
C PRO A 868 22.85 28.81 -0.72
N TYR A 869 22.65 27.87 -1.64
CA TYR A 869 22.73 28.05 -3.08
C TYR A 869 21.41 27.71 -3.77
N LYS A 870 21.18 28.33 -4.94
CA LYS A 870 20.04 28.04 -5.81
C LYS A 870 20.41 26.94 -6.81
N VAL A 871 19.49 26.00 -7.04
CA VAL A 871 19.64 24.93 -8.03
C VAL A 871 18.60 25.06 -9.14
N ASN A 872 19.07 25.34 -10.35
CA ASN A 872 18.28 25.58 -11.55
C ASN A 872 18.39 24.38 -12.50
N ILE A 873 17.29 23.64 -12.66
CA ILE A 873 17.22 22.51 -13.59
C ILE A 873 16.17 22.84 -14.63
N SER A 874 16.61 22.96 -15.90
CA SER A 874 15.72 23.28 -17.01
C SER A 874 14.72 22.15 -17.26
N LYS A 875 13.49 22.53 -17.65
CA LYS A 875 12.44 21.60 -18.09
C LYS A 875 12.21 21.63 -19.60
N VAL A 876 12.92 22.50 -20.32
CA VAL A 876 12.82 22.63 -21.78
C VAL A 876 13.65 21.55 -22.49
N SER A 877 13.57 21.48 -23.82
CA SER A 877 14.36 20.52 -24.62
C SER A 877 15.87 20.75 -24.42
N LYS A 878 16.68 19.74 -24.76
CA LYS A 878 18.14 19.86 -24.64
C LYS A 878 18.66 20.97 -25.55
N GLU A 879 18.12 21.08 -26.75
CA GLU A 879 18.51 22.08 -27.74
C GLU A 879 18.17 23.50 -27.26
N GLU A 880 16.96 23.71 -26.74
CA GLU A 880 16.55 25.01 -26.17
C GLU A 880 17.36 25.38 -24.93
N ALA A 881 17.67 24.40 -24.07
CA ALA A 881 18.52 24.63 -22.90
C ALA A 881 19.96 25.02 -23.28
N ALA A 882 20.52 24.40 -24.32
CA ALA A 882 21.84 24.74 -24.85
C ALA A 882 21.85 26.16 -25.44
N ILE A 883 20.82 26.55 -26.20
CA ILE A 883 20.67 27.91 -26.74
C ILE A 883 20.57 28.93 -25.60
N ALA A 884 19.71 28.69 -24.62
CA ALA A 884 19.54 29.56 -23.47
C ALA A 884 20.86 29.73 -22.69
N HIS A 885 21.61 28.64 -22.51
CA HIS A 885 22.93 28.67 -21.91
C HIS A 885 23.93 29.50 -22.72
N ASN A 886 24.00 29.30 -24.04
CA ASN A 886 24.92 30.03 -24.92
C ASN A 886 24.63 31.54 -24.93
N LEU A 887 23.35 31.93 -24.83
CA LEU A 887 22.95 33.33 -24.65
C LEU A 887 23.43 33.89 -23.30
N VAL A 888 23.23 33.14 -22.21
CA VAL A 888 23.72 33.52 -20.87
C VAL A 888 25.25 33.61 -20.84
N PHE A 889 25.95 32.72 -21.55
CA PHE A 889 27.39 32.75 -21.69
C PHE A 889 27.82 34.01 -22.43
N LYS A 890 27.27 34.29 -23.62
CA LYS A 890 27.64 35.49 -24.41
C LYS A 890 27.34 36.81 -23.71
N ASN A 891 26.21 36.91 -23.01
CA ASN A 891 25.74 38.15 -22.37
C ASN A 891 26.13 38.28 -20.89
N ARG A 892 27.14 37.53 -20.41
CA ARG A 892 27.55 37.54 -19.00
C ARG A 892 28.26 38.84 -18.60
N SER A 893 28.08 39.28 -17.35
CA SER A 893 28.78 40.45 -16.81
C SER A 893 30.26 40.16 -16.57
N LYS A 894 31.09 41.21 -16.51
CA LYS A 894 32.53 41.10 -16.22
C LYS A 894 32.84 40.40 -14.88
N ASN A 895 31.92 40.49 -13.92
CA ASN A 895 32.06 39.88 -12.59
C ASN A 895 31.45 38.47 -12.50
N THR A 896 31.10 37.84 -13.62
CA THR A 896 30.53 36.47 -13.65
C THR A 896 31.58 35.44 -14.07
N ILE A 897 31.85 34.47 -13.20
CA ILE A 897 32.72 33.32 -13.47
C ILE A 897 31.84 32.08 -13.67
N ILE A 898 32.09 31.35 -14.76
CA ILE A 898 31.35 30.15 -15.13
C ILE A 898 32.26 28.94 -14.94
N ILE A 899 31.80 27.93 -14.20
CA ILE A 899 32.56 26.71 -13.94
C ILE A 899 31.77 25.52 -14.49
N TYR A 900 32.41 24.64 -15.25
CA TYR A 900 31.83 23.40 -15.73
C TYR A 900 32.49 22.21 -15.04
N THR A 901 31.70 21.18 -14.78
CA THR A 901 32.15 19.96 -14.14
C THR A 901 31.53 18.76 -14.84
N ASP A 902 32.33 17.72 -15.05
CA ASP A 902 31.85 16.44 -15.57
C ASP A 902 32.60 15.27 -14.92
N ALA A 903 32.04 14.07 -14.99
CA ALA A 903 32.72 12.85 -14.62
C ALA A 903 32.49 11.72 -15.63
N SER A 904 33.52 10.89 -15.81
CA SER A 904 33.50 9.85 -16.83
C SER A 904 34.14 8.56 -16.33
N SER A 905 33.76 7.45 -16.96
CA SER A 905 34.44 6.16 -16.80
C SER A 905 34.61 5.55 -18.19
N THR A 906 35.83 5.13 -18.52
CA THR A 906 36.19 4.63 -19.86
C THR A 906 36.62 3.17 -19.79
N LEU A 907 36.52 2.44 -20.90
CA LEU A 907 36.90 1.01 -20.95
C LEU A 907 38.40 0.77 -20.70
N GLU A 908 39.25 1.71 -21.11
CA GLU A 908 40.71 1.66 -20.95
C GLU A 908 41.18 2.35 -19.65
N GLY A 909 40.30 3.10 -18.99
CA GLY A 909 40.61 3.84 -17.77
C GLY A 909 40.43 3.01 -16.51
N ILE A 910 41.08 3.44 -15.43
CA ILE A 910 41.01 2.79 -14.11
C ILE A 910 40.12 3.65 -13.22
N GLY A 911 38.84 3.30 -13.09
CA GLY A 911 37.90 3.97 -12.20
C GLY A 911 37.14 5.13 -12.83
N VAL A 912 36.85 6.16 -12.03
CA VAL A 912 36.04 7.32 -12.42
C VAL A 912 36.90 8.58 -12.38
N GLY A 913 36.98 9.27 -13.51
CA GLY A 913 37.67 10.55 -13.66
C GLY A 913 36.71 11.73 -13.57
N ILE A 914 37.17 12.86 -13.03
CA ILE A 914 36.44 14.12 -12.89
C ILE A 914 37.22 15.20 -13.61
N GLY A 915 36.52 16.03 -14.38
CA GLY A 915 37.06 17.22 -15.04
C GLY A 915 36.37 18.48 -14.54
N ILE A 916 37.14 19.52 -14.23
CA ILE A 916 36.63 20.82 -13.82
C ILE A 916 37.32 21.90 -14.64
N VAL A 917 36.55 22.85 -15.18
CA VAL A 917 37.09 24.01 -15.91
C VAL A 917 36.36 25.29 -15.52
N ALA A 918 37.10 26.31 -15.09
CA ALA A 918 36.57 27.65 -14.81
C ALA A 918 36.93 28.61 -15.95
N ILE A 919 35.95 29.37 -16.42
CA ILE A 919 36.07 30.30 -17.55
C ILE A 919 35.68 31.71 -17.09
N SER A 920 36.56 32.68 -17.36
CA SER A 920 36.35 34.09 -17.04
C SER A 920 35.35 34.77 -17.99
N ALA A 921 34.96 36.01 -17.71
CA ALA A 921 34.15 36.83 -18.61
C ALA A 921 34.79 37.02 -20.00
N ASN A 922 36.13 37.01 -20.09
CA ASN A 922 36.87 37.20 -21.34
C ASN A 922 37.02 35.89 -22.15
N GLY A 923 36.43 34.78 -21.69
CA GLY A 923 36.50 33.48 -22.37
C GLY A 923 37.79 32.69 -22.09
N GLN A 924 38.69 33.21 -21.25
CA GLN A 924 39.92 32.52 -20.86
C GLN A 924 39.65 31.48 -19.75
N ALA A 925 40.27 30.30 -19.87
CA ALA A 925 40.26 29.29 -18.83
C ALA A 925 41.14 29.74 -17.65
N LEU A 926 40.52 30.02 -16.50
CA LEU A 926 41.20 30.44 -15.26
C LEU A 926 41.77 29.25 -14.48
N TYR A 927 41.14 28.08 -14.63
CA TYR A 927 41.45 26.90 -13.85
C TYR A 927 41.01 25.64 -14.58
N LYS A 928 41.83 24.59 -14.48
CA LYS A 928 41.54 23.25 -14.93
C LYS A 928 42.02 22.27 -13.87
N GLU A 929 41.18 21.29 -13.52
CA GLU A 929 41.53 20.23 -12.57
C GLU A 929 41.07 18.88 -13.13
N THR A 930 41.89 17.86 -12.91
CA THR A 930 41.57 16.45 -13.22
C THR A 930 41.77 15.63 -11.96
N ILE A 931 40.81 14.75 -11.64
CA ILE A 931 40.86 13.91 -10.44
C ILE A 931 40.35 12.53 -10.79
N ASN A 932 41.10 11.48 -10.45
CA ASN A 932 40.59 10.10 -10.50
C ASN A 932 40.16 9.65 -9.09
N ILE A 933 38.91 9.26 -8.89
CA ILE A 933 38.37 8.84 -7.58
C ILE A 933 38.36 7.32 -7.33
N GLY A 934 38.86 6.53 -8.28
CA GLY A 934 39.07 5.09 -8.10
C GLY A 934 37.94 4.20 -8.62
N ILE A 935 38.14 2.88 -8.46
CA ILE A 935 37.32 1.81 -9.06
C ILE A 935 36.05 1.48 -8.27
N ASN A 936 36.01 1.80 -6.98
CA ASN A 936 34.88 1.48 -6.07
C ASN A 936 33.86 2.64 -5.98
N GLN A 937 33.80 3.47 -7.02
CA GLN A 937 32.96 4.66 -7.13
C GLN A 937 32.18 4.62 -8.46
N LEU A 938 31.01 5.26 -8.51
CA LEU A 938 30.25 5.42 -9.76
C LEU A 938 30.46 6.81 -10.34
N VAL A 939 30.19 6.98 -11.64
CA VAL A 939 30.18 8.29 -12.32
C VAL A 939 29.34 9.32 -11.55
N TYR A 940 28.21 8.89 -10.99
CA TYR A 940 27.37 9.68 -10.08
C TYR A 940 28.14 10.31 -8.90
N ASN A 941 29.05 9.57 -8.27
CA ASN A 941 29.90 10.07 -7.19
C ASN A 941 30.89 11.11 -7.71
N GLY A 942 31.44 10.89 -8.90
CA GLY A 942 32.31 11.84 -9.60
C GLY A 942 31.61 13.16 -9.91
N GLU A 943 30.39 13.11 -10.45
CA GLU A 943 29.59 14.31 -10.77
C GLU A 943 29.29 15.13 -9.50
N LEU A 944 28.94 14.47 -8.39
CA LEU A 944 28.74 15.11 -7.09
C LEU A 944 30.00 15.78 -6.54
N LEU A 945 31.13 15.08 -6.59
CA LEU A 945 32.39 15.61 -6.11
C LEU A 945 32.90 16.73 -7.01
N GLY A 946 32.73 16.62 -8.32
CA GLY A 946 33.09 17.66 -9.30
C GLY A 946 32.38 18.98 -9.01
N VAL A 947 31.05 18.96 -8.86
CA VAL A 947 30.29 20.16 -8.47
C VAL A 947 30.74 20.69 -7.11
N THR A 948 31.01 19.81 -6.13
CA THR A 948 31.47 20.22 -4.80
C THR A 948 32.83 20.92 -4.87
N LYS A 949 33.78 20.36 -5.62
CA LYS A 949 35.11 20.93 -5.85
C LYS A 949 35.04 22.26 -6.60
N ALA A 950 34.13 22.40 -7.57
CA ALA A 950 33.87 23.67 -8.22
C ALA A 950 33.35 24.75 -7.24
N ILE A 951 32.51 24.39 -6.27
CA ILE A 951 32.05 25.31 -5.21
C ILE A 951 33.22 25.68 -4.28
N GLU A 952 34.05 24.71 -3.90
CA GLU A 952 35.25 24.95 -3.07
C GLU A 952 36.24 25.89 -3.78
N TYR A 953 36.48 25.67 -5.07
CA TYR A 953 37.30 26.54 -5.90
C TYR A 953 36.70 27.95 -5.97
N ALA A 954 35.40 28.09 -6.28
CA ALA A 954 34.71 29.38 -6.27
C ALA A 954 34.84 30.10 -4.92
N SER A 955 34.66 29.38 -3.80
CA SER A 955 34.82 29.94 -2.46
C SER A 955 36.24 30.41 -2.17
N SER A 956 37.25 29.78 -2.77
CA SER A 956 38.65 30.13 -2.53
C SER A 956 39.00 31.48 -3.18
N ILE A 957 38.51 31.74 -4.40
CA ILE A 957 38.81 32.95 -5.17
C ILE A 957 37.79 34.09 -5.01
N ALA A 958 36.62 33.81 -4.41
CA ALA A 958 35.52 34.78 -4.33
C ALA A 958 35.91 36.14 -3.76
N GLN A 959 35.53 37.19 -4.49
CA GLN A 959 35.58 38.60 -4.09
C GLN A 959 34.17 39.19 -3.96
N PRO A 960 33.99 40.30 -3.20
CA PRO A 960 32.69 40.95 -3.06
C PRO A 960 32.07 41.35 -4.42
N GLY A 961 30.81 41.00 -4.64
CA GLY A 961 30.07 41.32 -5.86
C GLY A 961 30.29 40.37 -7.05
N GLU A 962 31.14 39.35 -6.92
CA GLU A 962 31.30 38.31 -7.94
C GLU A 962 30.12 37.33 -7.97
N LYS A 963 29.84 36.79 -9.17
CA LYS A 963 28.78 35.81 -9.40
C LYS A 963 29.34 34.52 -10.00
N PHE A 964 29.15 33.42 -9.30
CA PHE A 964 29.57 32.10 -9.73
C PHE A 964 28.38 31.30 -10.28
N LYS A 965 28.52 30.80 -11.51
CA LYS A 965 27.56 29.87 -12.11
C LYS A 965 28.24 28.55 -12.40
N ILE A 966 27.87 27.52 -11.64
CA ILE A 966 28.40 26.17 -11.84
C ILE A 966 27.42 25.40 -12.71
N TYR A 967 27.95 24.70 -13.71
CA TYR A 967 27.21 23.93 -14.68
C TYR A 967 27.63 22.47 -14.64
N SER A 968 26.62 21.59 -14.59
CA SER A 968 26.79 20.14 -14.68
C SER A 968 25.64 19.57 -15.50
N ASP A 969 25.91 18.52 -16.26
CA ASP A 969 24.89 17.80 -17.01
C ASP A 969 24.16 16.72 -16.21
N ASN A 970 24.61 16.45 -14.98
CA ASN A 970 23.97 15.52 -14.09
C ASN A 970 22.84 16.15 -13.26
N GLN A 971 21.61 15.96 -13.73
CA GLN A 971 20.42 16.35 -12.96
C GLN A 971 20.34 15.65 -11.60
N ALA A 972 20.70 14.37 -11.51
CA ALA A 972 20.58 13.59 -10.27
C ALA A 972 21.53 14.11 -9.18
N GLY A 973 22.77 14.44 -9.53
CA GLY A 973 23.74 15.07 -8.63
C GLY A 973 23.27 16.44 -8.14
N LEU A 974 22.74 17.28 -9.04
CA LEU A 974 22.16 18.59 -8.69
C LEU A 974 20.95 18.45 -7.76
N TYR A 975 20.06 17.49 -8.02
CA TYR A 975 18.94 17.20 -7.11
C TYR A 975 19.42 16.72 -5.74
N ARG A 976 20.47 15.90 -5.70
CA ARG A 976 21.06 15.41 -4.45
C ARG A 976 21.64 16.55 -3.61
N LEU A 977 22.30 17.52 -4.24
CA LEU A 977 22.84 18.71 -3.57
C LEU A 977 21.72 19.65 -3.10
N LYS A 978 20.65 19.81 -3.89
CA LYS A 978 19.50 20.68 -3.55
C LYS A 978 18.79 20.33 -2.24
N THR A 979 18.68 19.05 -1.88
CA THR A 979 17.88 18.62 -0.72
C THR A 979 18.78 18.04 0.37
N PRO A 980 19.05 18.78 1.46
CA PRO A 980 19.81 18.29 2.62
C PRO A 980 19.22 17.01 3.20
N SER A 981 20.03 15.95 3.23
CA SER A 981 19.60 14.64 3.77
C SER A 981 20.77 13.73 4.13
N ASP A 982 20.51 12.79 5.05
CA ASP A 982 21.43 11.70 5.45
C ASP A 982 21.43 10.54 4.43
N ALA A 983 21.61 10.86 3.16
CA ALA A 983 21.69 9.88 2.07
C ALA A 983 23.13 9.82 1.51
N PRO A 984 23.50 8.76 0.79
CA PRO A 984 24.79 8.70 0.09
C PRO A 984 25.08 9.98 -0.72
N GLY A 985 26.34 10.40 -0.76
CA GLY A 985 26.83 11.71 -1.21
C GLY A 985 26.77 12.81 -0.14
N GLN A 986 26.52 12.49 1.13
CA GLN A 986 26.31 13.49 2.19
C GLN A 986 27.54 14.37 2.43
N ILE A 987 28.75 13.79 2.45
CA ILE A 987 29.99 14.52 2.70
C ILE A 987 30.17 15.64 1.67
N CYS A 988 29.92 15.32 0.38
CA CYS A 988 29.95 16.30 -0.70
C CYS A 988 28.94 17.44 -0.46
N GLN A 989 27.72 17.12 -0.04
CA GLN A 989 26.71 18.13 0.27
C GLN A 989 27.12 19.02 1.46
N ILE A 990 27.66 18.45 2.54
CA ILE A 990 28.12 19.21 3.71
C ILE A 990 29.25 20.16 3.31
N ARG A 991 30.21 19.68 2.51
CA ARG A 991 31.31 20.48 1.97
C ARG A 991 30.80 21.62 1.09
N ALA A 992 29.90 21.33 0.16
CA ALA A 992 29.27 22.31 -0.71
C ALA A 992 28.54 23.42 0.07
N ILE A 993 27.80 23.06 1.13
CA ILE A 993 27.12 24.01 2.01
C ILE A 993 28.14 24.90 2.72
N LYS A 994 29.15 24.31 3.37
CA LYS A 994 30.19 25.07 4.12
C LYS A 994 30.98 26.02 3.22
N ALA A 995 31.37 25.56 2.03
CA ALA A 995 32.07 26.38 1.05
C ALA A 995 31.18 27.53 0.55
N THR A 996 29.90 27.25 0.29
CA THR A 996 28.95 28.30 -0.10
C THR A 996 28.70 29.32 1.00
N GLU A 997 28.54 28.90 2.25
CA GLU A 997 28.39 29.83 3.39
C GLU A 997 29.60 30.75 3.53
N THR A 998 30.80 30.25 3.22
CA THR A 998 32.04 31.03 3.23
C THR A 998 32.07 32.02 2.05
N LEU A 999 31.67 31.57 0.86
CA LEU A 999 31.52 32.40 -0.34
C LEU A 999 30.51 33.55 -0.11
N LEU A 1000 29.35 33.26 0.47
CA LEU A 1000 28.33 34.26 0.78
C LEU A 1000 28.84 35.29 1.81
N ARG A 1001 29.63 34.86 2.81
CA ARG A 1001 30.26 35.77 3.79
C ARG A 1001 31.25 36.74 3.15
N LYS A 1002 31.87 36.37 2.01
CA LYS A 1002 32.73 37.26 1.22
C LYS A 1002 31.94 38.21 0.29
N GLY A 1003 30.61 38.16 0.28
CA GLY A 1003 29.76 39.03 -0.53
C GLY A 1003 29.61 38.58 -1.99
N ALA A 1004 29.91 37.32 -2.32
CA ALA A 1004 29.70 36.75 -3.65
C ALA A 1004 28.38 35.96 -3.74
N GLU A 1005 27.87 35.74 -4.95
CA GLU A 1005 26.69 34.92 -5.21
C GLU A 1005 27.07 33.61 -5.92
N ILE A 1006 26.32 32.53 -5.67
CA ILE A 1006 26.51 31.25 -6.39
C ILE A 1006 25.19 30.61 -6.80
N SER A 1007 25.19 29.97 -7.98
CA SER A 1007 24.09 29.15 -8.46
C SER A 1007 24.60 27.88 -9.13
N LEU A 1008 23.87 26.78 -8.94
CA LEU A 1008 24.12 25.50 -9.60
C LEU A 1008 23.08 25.34 -10.71
N ASN A 1009 23.53 25.06 -11.93
CA ASN A 1009 22.72 25.09 -13.13
C ASN A 1009 22.92 23.80 -13.92
N TRP A 1010 21.83 23.26 -14.44
CA TRP A 1010 21.91 22.13 -15.35
C TRP A 1010 22.19 22.60 -16.78
N VAL A 1011 23.06 21.86 -17.49
CA VAL A 1011 23.27 21.97 -18.94
C VAL A 1011 23.09 20.61 -19.62
N PRO A 1012 22.65 20.57 -20.88
CA PRO A 1012 22.65 19.34 -21.65
C PRO A 1012 24.08 18.91 -22.00
N GLY A 1013 24.40 17.64 -21.77
CA GLY A 1013 25.61 17.00 -22.30
C GLY A 1013 25.48 16.60 -23.77
N HIS A 1014 26.60 16.60 -24.50
CA HIS A 1014 26.73 16.24 -25.93
C HIS A 1014 25.93 17.11 -26.91
N THR A 1015 25.78 18.40 -26.59
CA THR A 1015 25.05 19.37 -27.44
C THR A 1015 25.88 20.63 -27.73
N SER A 1016 27.19 20.47 -27.92
CA SER A 1016 28.11 21.54 -28.33
C SER A 1016 28.21 22.72 -27.35
N VAL A 1017 28.06 22.47 -26.04
CA VAL A 1017 28.37 23.46 -25.00
C VAL A 1017 29.86 23.37 -24.71
N GLU A 1018 30.65 24.28 -25.28
CA GLU A 1018 32.13 24.22 -25.29
C GLU A 1018 32.75 23.95 -23.91
N GLY A 1019 32.28 24.65 -22.86
CA GLY A 1019 32.80 24.43 -21.50
C GLY A 1019 32.46 23.06 -20.92
N ASN A 1020 31.33 22.47 -21.27
CA ASN A 1020 30.95 21.12 -20.84
C ASN A 1020 31.77 20.05 -21.59
N GLU A 1021 31.97 20.22 -22.89
CA GLU A 1021 32.81 19.33 -23.69
C GLU A 1021 34.27 19.34 -23.22
N LEU A 1022 34.78 20.51 -22.79
CA LEU A 1022 36.09 20.61 -22.15
C LEU A 1022 36.15 19.87 -20.81
N ALA A 1023 35.11 19.95 -19.98
CA ALA A 1023 35.03 19.21 -18.73
C ALA A 1023 34.96 17.68 -18.96
N ASP A 1024 34.17 17.22 -19.95
CA ASP A 1024 34.08 15.80 -20.36
C ASP A 1024 35.43 15.27 -20.86
N ALA A 1025 36.13 16.04 -21.70
CA ALA A 1025 37.45 15.68 -22.20
C ALA A 1025 38.45 15.51 -21.04
N LEU A 1026 38.48 16.46 -20.09
CA LEU A 1026 39.31 16.38 -18.89
C LEU A 1026 38.92 15.19 -18.00
N ALA A 1027 37.63 14.90 -17.84
CA ALA A 1027 37.14 13.77 -17.07
C ALA A 1027 37.60 12.43 -17.67
N LYS A 1028 37.54 12.30 -19.00
CA LYS A 1028 38.04 11.11 -19.73
C LYS A 1028 39.54 10.95 -19.58
N GLU A 1029 40.32 12.04 -19.67
CA GLU A 1029 41.76 12.01 -19.44
C GLU A 1029 42.09 11.58 -18.00
N ALA A 1030 41.35 12.10 -17.02
CA ALA A 1030 41.52 11.76 -15.61
C ALA A 1030 41.37 10.26 -15.32
N THR A 1031 40.55 9.52 -16.09
CA THR A 1031 40.40 8.06 -15.91
C THR A 1031 41.69 7.28 -16.11
N LYS A 1032 42.69 7.85 -16.80
CA LYS A 1032 43.99 7.22 -17.06
C LYS A 1032 45.02 7.51 -15.95
N GLN A 1033 44.72 8.42 -15.04
CA GLN A 1033 45.60 8.80 -13.94
C GLN A 1033 45.49 7.81 -12.77
N ARG A 1034 46.45 7.85 -11.84
CA ARG A 1034 46.40 7.04 -10.61
C ARG A 1034 45.22 7.49 -9.73
N SER A 1035 44.54 6.53 -9.10
CA SER A 1035 43.45 6.85 -8.18
C SER A 1035 43.93 7.72 -7.01
N SER A 1036 43.16 8.76 -6.70
CA SER A 1036 43.33 9.63 -5.53
C SER A 1036 42.62 9.09 -4.28
N SER A 1037 41.77 8.07 -4.41
CA SER A 1037 40.98 7.52 -3.31
C SER A 1037 40.80 6.00 -3.42
N ASN A 1038 40.78 5.32 -2.28
CA ASN A 1038 40.36 3.92 -2.16
C ASN A 1038 38.96 3.80 -1.54
N GLU A 1039 38.25 4.91 -1.39
CA GLU A 1039 36.91 4.95 -0.79
C GLU A 1039 35.92 4.13 -1.63
N THR A 1040 35.06 3.38 -0.96
CA THR A 1040 33.97 2.64 -1.56
C THR A 1040 32.66 3.38 -1.33
N SER A 1041 31.94 3.72 -2.40
CA SER A 1041 30.65 4.39 -2.26
C SER A 1041 29.52 3.42 -1.97
N PHE A 1042 28.50 3.88 -1.24
CA PHE A 1042 27.29 3.09 -1.06
C PHE A 1042 26.61 2.76 -2.39
N ALA A 1043 26.74 3.63 -3.39
CA ALA A 1043 26.14 3.43 -4.70
C ALA A 1043 26.81 2.28 -5.47
N SER A 1044 28.15 2.19 -5.41
CA SER A 1044 28.92 1.07 -5.98
C SER A 1044 28.53 -0.25 -5.32
N LEU A 1045 28.57 -0.30 -3.98
CA LEU A 1045 28.22 -1.50 -3.21
C LEU A 1045 26.77 -1.96 -3.49
N GLU A 1046 25.83 -1.03 -3.66
CA GLU A 1046 24.46 -1.39 -4.05
C GLU A 1046 24.38 -2.02 -5.46
N MET A 1047 25.20 -1.55 -6.39
CA MET A 1047 25.31 -2.15 -7.72
C MET A 1047 25.94 -3.54 -7.66
N ASP A 1048 26.97 -3.73 -6.85
CA ASP A 1048 27.62 -5.03 -6.65
C ASP A 1048 26.62 -6.05 -6.12
N ILE A 1049 25.85 -5.71 -5.07
CA ILE A 1049 24.79 -6.59 -4.54
C ILE A 1049 23.74 -6.96 -5.61
N LYS A 1050 23.37 -6.03 -6.49
CA LYS A 1050 22.45 -6.30 -7.61
C LYS A 1050 23.09 -7.19 -8.67
N ARG A 1051 24.39 -7.02 -8.91
CA ARG A 1051 25.18 -7.84 -9.83
C ARG A 1051 25.30 -9.27 -9.32
N THR A 1052 25.67 -9.47 -8.05
CA THR A 1052 25.77 -10.80 -7.41
C THR A 1052 24.47 -11.59 -7.54
N LYS A 1053 23.31 -10.96 -7.29
CA LYS A 1053 22.00 -11.61 -7.50
C LYS A 1053 21.84 -12.13 -8.94
N SER A 1054 22.28 -11.36 -9.92
CA SER A 1054 22.17 -11.70 -11.34
C SER A 1054 23.16 -12.80 -11.72
N GLU A 1055 24.36 -12.77 -11.17
CA GLU A 1055 25.40 -13.81 -11.32
C GLU A 1055 24.94 -15.14 -10.72
N GLU A 1056 24.42 -15.15 -9.49
CA GLU A 1056 23.86 -16.36 -8.86
C GLU A 1056 22.73 -16.97 -9.69
N TRP A 1057 21.87 -16.13 -10.25
CA TRP A 1057 20.80 -16.60 -11.13
C TRP A 1057 21.35 -17.18 -12.43
N ASN A 1058 22.32 -16.53 -13.05
CA ASN A 1058 22.97 -17.04 -14.26
C ASN A 1058 23.66 -18.39 -13.98
N THR A 1059 24.43 -18.51 -12.90
CA THR A 1059 25.08 -19.76 -12.48
C THR A 1059 24.07 -20.89 -12.32
N LEU A 1060 22.91 -20.62 -11.69
CA LEU A 1060 21.84 -21.62 -11.56
C LEU A 1060 21.19 -22.00 -12.90
N LEU A 1061 21.14 -21.09 -13.87
CA LEU A 1061 20.59 -21.36 -15.21
C LEU A 1061 21.59 -22.18 -16.05
N TYR A 1062 22.86 -21.78 -16.09
CA TYR A 1062 23.91 -22.43 -16.88
C TYR A 1062 24.31 -23.81 -16.34
N SER A 1063 24.14 -24.07 -15.04
CA SER A 1063 24.31 -25.41 -14.45
C SER A 1063 23.22 -26.42 -14.82
N SER A 1064 22.14 -26.01 -15.50
CA SER A 1064 21.09 -26.95 -15.94
C SER A 1064 21.13 -27.32 -17.42
N ASN A 1065 20.96 -28.61 -17.66
CA ASN A 1065 20.69 -29.16 -18.99
C ASN A 1065 19.18 -29.05 -19.30
N SER A 1066 18.77 -28.04 -20.05
CA SER A 1066 17.38 -27.87 -20.50
C SER A 1066 17.26 -27.91 -22.01
N ALA A 1067 16.18 -28.48 -22.55
CA ALA A 1067 15.91 -28.44 -23.99
C ALA A 1067 15.79 -26.98 -24.51
N TYR A 1068 15.33 -26.06 -23.66
CA TYR A 1068 15.25 -24.64 -23.95
C TYR A 1068 16.64 -24.02 -24.17
N SER A 1069 17.60 -24.33 -23.28
CA SER A 1069 18.95 -23.77 -23.34
C SER A 1069 19.79 -24.29 -24.49
N LYS A 1070 19.42 -25.44 -25.08
CA LYS A 1070 20.03 -25.95 -26.33
C LYS A 1070 19.64 -25.11 -27.55
N ILE A 1071 18.49 -24.44 -27.50
CA ILE A 1071 17.94 -23.66 -28.63
C ILE A 1071 18.17 -22.16 -28.41
N TYR A 1072 18.11 -21.69 -27.16
CA TYR A 1072 18.20 -20.28 -26.81
C TYR A 1072 19.20 -20.04 -25.67
N PRO A 1073 20.11 -19.04 -25.77
CA PRO A 1073 20.96 -18.68 -24.64
C PRO A 1073 20.13 -18.07 -23.51
N TRP A 1074 20.55 -18.33 -22.27
CA TRP A 1074 19.92 -17.72 -21.11
C TRP A 1074 20.13 -16.20 -21.14
N LYS A 1075 19.03 -15.45 -21.04
CA LYS A 1075 19.06 -13.99 -20.95
C LYS A 1075 18.10 -13.51 -19.88
N THR A 1076 18.63 -13.26 -18.69
CA THR A 1076 17.85 -12.70 -17.58
C THR A 1076 17.52 -11.24 -17.83
N SER A 1077 16.33 -10.82 -17.38
CA SER A 1077 15.88 -9.43 -17.46
C SER A 1077 15.20 -9.03 -16.16
N SER A 1078 15.24 -7.74 -15.84
CA SER A 1078 14.47 -7.17 -14.72
C SER A 1078 13.00 -6.91 -15.07
N LYS A 1079 12.66 -6.92 -16.37
CA LYS A 1079 11.33 -6.61 -16.93
C LYS A 1079 10.90 -7.64 -17.98
N ILE A 1080 9.59 -7.84 -18.11
CA ILE A 1080 9.00 -8.66 -19.17
C ILE A 1080 9.05 -7.89 -20.49
N GLY A 1081 9.68 -8.46 -21.51
CA GLY A 1081 9.93 -7.85 -22.82
C GLY A 1081 8.76 -7.97 -23.80
N ILE A 1082 7.63 -7.32 -23.49
CA ILE A 1082 6.43 -7.30 -24.35
C ILE A 1082 6.08 -5.85 -24.71
N PRO A 1083 5.64 -5.55 -25.95
CA PRO A 1083 5.15 -4.21 -26.33
C PRO A 1083 3.97 -3.74 -25.47
N GLU A 1084 3.69 -2.45 -25.48
CA GLU A 1084 2.50 -1.90 -24.81
C GLU A 1084 1.25 -2.19 -25.64
N ASN A 1085 0.07 -2.19 -25.00
CA ASN A 1085 -1.23 -2.39 -25.65
C ASN A 1085 -1.40 -3.69 -26.46
N THR A 1086 -0.61 -4.73 -26.17
CA THR A 1086 -0.73 -6.04 -26.83
C THR A 1086 -1.84 -6.87 -26.20
N LYS A 1087 -2.66 -7.55 -27.02
CA LYS A 1087 -3.75 -8.41 -26.53
C LYS A 1087 -3.24 -9.59 -25.72
N ARG A 1088 -3.93 -9.90 -24.62
CA ARG A 1088 -3.57 -10.97 -23.68
C ARG A 1088 -3.49 -12.36 -24.33
N SER A 1089 -4.40 -12.67 -25.25
CA SER A 1089 -4.38 -13.91 -26.05
C SER A 1089 -3.10 -14.03 -26.89
N SER A 1090 -2.71 -12.96 -27.59
CA SER A 1090 -1.49 -12.91 -28.40
C SER A 1090 -0.23 -13.09 -27.56
N ILE A 1091 -0.18 -12.46 -26.38
CA ILE A 1091 0.96 -12.60 -25.45
C ILE A 1091 1.07 -14.04 -24.95
N SER A 1092 -0.05 -14.66 -24.56
CA SER A 1092 -0.06 -16.04 -24.08
C SER A 1092 0.41 -17.00 -25.18
N ALA A 1093 -0.08 -16.83 -26.41
CA ALA A 1093 0.34 -17.60 -27.57
C ALA A 1093 1.84 -17.42 -27.88
N LEU A 1094 2.38 -16.20 -27.79
CA LEU A 1094 3.81 -15.93 -27.96
C LEU A 1094 4.65 -16.74 -26.96
N PHE A 1095 4.31 -16.71 -25.66
CA PHE A 1095 5.06 -17.48 -24.66
C PHE A 1095 4.90 -19.00 -24.84
N GLN A 1096 3.72 -19.47 -25.26
CA GLN A 1096 3.48 -20.88 -25.58
C GLN A 1096 4.33 -21.35 -26.77
N LEU A 1097 4.42 -20.56 -27.84
CA LEU A 1097 5.29 -20.83 -29.00
C LEU A 1097 6.76 -20.82 -28.61
N LYS A 1098 7.17 -19.88 -27.75
CA LYS A 1098 8.55 -19.74 -27.28
C LYS A 1098 9.01 -20.90 -26.40
N ILE A 1099 8.14 -21.36 -25.51
CA ILE A 1099 8.41 -22.50 -24.62
C ILE A 1099 8.24 -23.84 -25.36
N GLY A 1100 7.47 -23.87 -26.45
CA GLY A 1100 7.15 -25.11 -27.17
C GLY A 1100 6.03 -25.93 -26.51
N HIS A 1101 5.24 -25.31 -25.63
CA HIS A 1101 4.09 -25.91 -24.95
C HIS A 1101 2.85 -25.05 -25.22
N GLY A 1102 2.03 -25.44 -26.19
CA GLY A 1102 0.92 -24.61 -26.70
C GLY A 1102 -0.12 -25.40 -27.48
N TYR A 1103 -1.11 -24.69 -28.03
CA TYR A 1103 -2.24 -25.29 -28.73
C TYR A 1103 -1.92 -25.86 -30.12
N PHE A 1104 -0.77 -26.52 -30.30
CA PHE A 1104 -0.37 -27.14 -31.57
C PHE A 1104 -0.29 -28.66 -31.45
N LYS A 1105 -0.70 -29.38 -32.50
CA LYS A 1105 -0.91 -30.84 -32.52
C LYS A 1105 0.33 -31.62 -32.08
N SER A 1106 1.54 -31.17 -32.44
CA SER A 1106 2.80 -31.82 -31.97
C SER A 1106 3.03 -31.78 -30.46
N TYR A 1107 2.35 -30.88 -29.76
CA TYR A 1107 2.35 -30.83 -28.30
C TYR A 1107 1.15 -31.56 -27.70
N LEU A 1108 -0.05 -31.32 -28.25
CA LEU A 1108 -1.32 -31.87 -27.76
C LEU A 1108 -1.39 -33.40 -27.86
N GLN A 1109 -0.77 -34.00 -28.89
CA GLN A 1109 -0.69 -35.45 -29.06
C GLN A 1109 -0.05 -36.16 -27.85
N ARG A 1110 0.93 -35.53 -27.20
CA ARG A 1110 1.62 -36.09 -26.02
C ARG A 1110 0.69 -36.34 -24.82
N PHE A 1111 -0.51 -35.77 -24.83
CA PHE A 1111 -1.51 -35.87 -23.77
C PHE A 1111 -2.83 -36.49 -24.27
N GLY A 1112 -2.85 -37.05 -25.49
CA GLY A 1112 -4.06 -37.67 -26.06
C GLY A 1112 -5.17 -36.69 -26.44
N ILE A 1113 -4.90 -35.38 -26.46
CA ILE A 1113 -5.90 -34.35 -26.85
C ILE A 1113 -6.05 -34.26 -28.38
N SER A 1114 -5.01 -34.65 -29.12
CA SER A 1114 -4.99 -34.69 -30.59
C SER A 1114 -4.64 -36.10 -31.05
N ALA A 1115 -5.36 -36.64 -32.02
CA ALA A 1115 -5.12 -37.99 -32.57
C ALA A 1115 -3.75 -38.11 -33.25
N ASN A 1116 -3.27 -37.04 -33.91
CA ASN A 1116 -1.97 -37.00 -34.58
C ASN A 1116 -1.21 -35.69 -34.30
N ASP A 1117 0.03 -35.59 -34.78
CA ASP A 1117 0.84 -34.37 -34.73
C ASP A 1117 0.93 -33.61 -36.06
N LYS A 1118 0.12 -33.97 -37.05
CA LYS A 1118 0.19 -33.41 -38.40
C LYS A 1118 -0.67 -32.14 -38.51
N CYS A 1119 -0.10 -31.12 -39.14
CA CYS A 1119 -0.80 -29.94 -39.63
C CYS A 1119 -1.65 -30.33 -40.86
N ARG A 1120 -2.67 -29.54 -41.20
CA ARG A 1120 -3.48 -29.75 -42.42
C ARG A 1120 -2.67 -29.78 -43.71
N CYS A 1121 -1.48 -29.18 -43.74
CA CYS A 1121 -0.58 -29.28 -44.88
C CYS A 1121 0.27 -30.58 -44.90
N GLY A 1122 -0.03 -31.56 -44.03
CA GLY A 1122 0.64 -32.87 -43.94
C GLY A 1122 1.95 -32.91 -43.15
N LYS A 1123 2.55 -31.77 -42.77
CA LYS A 1123 3.80 -31.70 -42.00
C LYS A 1123 3.54 -31.66 -40.50
N ARG A 1124 4.53 -32.04 -39.68
CA ARG A 1124 4.46 -31.96 -38.22
C ARG A 1124 4.16 -30.54 -37.72
N GLU A 1125 3.07 -30.36 -36.98
CA GLU A 1125 2.56 -29.09 -36.48
C GLU A 1125 3.37 -28.58 -35.28
N SER A 1126 4.60 -28.12 -35.53
CA SER A 1126 5.51 -27.54 -34.53
C SER A 1126 5.56 -26.02 -34.62
N PRO A 1127 6.01 -25.30 -33.57
CA PRO A 1127 6.22 -23.85 -33.63
C PRO A 1127 7.11 -23.42 -34.81
N ASN A 1128 8.16 -24.21 -35.09
CA ASN A 1128 9.04 -23.97 -36.23
C ASN A 1128 8.30 -24.08 -37.57
N HIS A 1129 7.46 -25.11 -37.72
CA HIS A 1129 6.66 -25.29 -38.93
C HIS A 1129 5.66 -24.14 -39.14
N LEU A 1130 4.90 -23.82 -38.08
CA LEU A 1130 3.88 -22.77 -38.08
C LEU A 1130 4.47 -21.40 -38.44
N LEU A 1131 5.61 -21.04 -37.87
CA LEU A 1131 6.25 -19.73 -38.07
C LEU A 1131 7.07 -19.62 -39.37
N PHE A 1132 7.61 -20.71 -39.93
CA PHE A 1132 8.53 -20.63 -41.07
C PHE A 1132 8.07 -21.32 -42.36
N SER A 1133 7.40 -22.48 -42.27
CA SER A 1133 7.27 -23.37 -43.44
C SER A 1133 5.85 -23.80 -43.81
N CYS A 1134 4.84 -23.52 -42.98
CA CYS A 1134 3.46 -23.93 -43.24
C CYS A 1134 2.85 -23.18 -44.45
N PRO A 1135 2.47 -23.85 -45.56
CA PRO A 1135 1.94 -23.19 -46.74
C PRO A 1135 0.71 -22.31 -46.47
N LEU A 1136 -0.12 -22.70 -45.51
CA LEU A 1136 -1.35 -21.98 -45.11
C LEU A 1136 -1.10 -20.52 -44.69
N TYR A 1137 0.08 -20.22 -44.15
CA TYR A 1137 0.43 -18.88 -43.67
C TYR A 1137 1.44 -18.15 -44.57
N LYS A 1138 1.62 -18.60 -45.82
CA LYS A 1138 2.64 -18.05 -46.73
C LYS A 1138 2.43 -16.56 -47.03
N SER A 1139 1.19 -16.11 -47.21
CA SER A 1139 0.80 -14.71 -47.45
C SER A 1139 1.11 -13.84 -46.23
N THR A 1140 0.60 -14.22 -45.06
CA THR A 1140 0.76 -13.47 -43.80
C THR A 1140 2.22 -13.43 -43.32
N ARG A 1141 3.04 -14.45 -43.60
CA ARG A 1141 4.49 -14.43 -43.29
C ARG A 1141 5.28 -13.31 -43.98
N ARG A 1142 4.71 -12.60 -44.95
CA ARG A 1142 5.32 -11.37 -45.53
C ARG A 1142 5.58 -10.31 -44.47
N ILE A 1143 4.82 -10.28 -43.36
CA ILE A 1143 5.04 -9.39 -42.21
C ILE A 1143 6.48 -9.48 -41.69
N PHE A 1144 7.06 -10.69 -41.63
CA PHE A 1144 8.43 -10.87 -41.12
C PHE A 1144 9.49 -10.15 -41.98
N LYS A 1145 9.21 -9.96 -43.27
CA LYS A 1145 10.12 -9.33 -44.25
C LYS A 1145 9.97 -7.81 -44.34
N LYS A 1146 8.86 -7.22 -43.87
CA LYS A 1146 8.63 -5.77 -43.90
C LYS A 1146 9.69 -5.03 -43.06
N ASN A 1147 10.33 -4.00 -43.63
CA ASN A 1147 11.34 -3.14 -42.99
C ASN A 1147 12.53 -3.88 -42.33
N ASN A 1148 12.99 -5.00 -42.89
CA ASN A 1148 14.11 -5.77 -42.32
C ASN A 1148 15.34 -5.66 -43.24
N PRO A 1149 16.38 -4.88 -42.90
CA PRO A 1149 17.41 -4.57 -43.87
C PRO A 1149 18.29 -5.76 -44.28
N THR A 1150 18.66 -6.68 -43.38
CA THR A 1150 19.73 -7.66 -43.71
C THR A 1150 19.82 -8.92 -42.82
N SER A 1151 18.90 -9.18 -41.86
CA SER A 1151 19.06 -10.31 -40.92
C SER A 1151 18.36 -11.61 -41.36
N ARG A 1152 19.07 -12.75 -41.30
CA ARG A 1152 18.50 -14.10 -41.50
C ARG A 1152 17.41 -14.37 -40.45
N LEU A 1153 16.18 -14.62 -40.88
CA LEU A 1153 15.06 -14.93 -40.00
C LEU A 1153 15.31 -16.27 -39.27
N THR A 1154 15.37 -16.22 -37.95
CA THR A 1154 15.56 -17.39 -37.07
C THR A 1154 14.56 -17.35 -35.91
N MET A 1155 14.26 -18.49 -35.27
CA MET A 1155 13.43 -18.53 -34.05
C MET A 1155 13.98 -17.60 -32.96
N LYS A 1156 15.31 -17.55 -32.81
CA LYS A 1156 15.99 -16.64 -31.88
C LYS A 1156 15.68 -15.17 -32.20
N TYR A 1157 15.72 -14.78 -33.49
CA TYR A 1157 15.35 -13.43 -33.90
C TYR A 1157 13.88 -13.14 -33.58
N LEU A 1158 12.95 -13.99 -34.04
CA LEU A 1158 11.51 -13.75 -33.92
C LEU A 1158 11.02 -13.75 -32.45
N LEU A 1159 11.55 -14.61 -31.58
CA LEU A 1159 10.99 -14.80 -30.24
C LEU A 1159 11.77 -14.12 -29.09
N HIS A 1160 12.98 -13.61 -29.37
CA HIS A 1160 13.83 -13.00 -28.34
C HIS A 1160 14.33 -11.58 -28.64
N THR A 1161 14.20 -11.10 -29.88
CA THR A 1161 14.55 -9.71 -30.20
C THR A 1161 13.31 -8.83 -30.11
N LYS A 1162 13.49 -7.55 -29.73
CA LYS A 1162 12.37 -6.59 -29.62
C LYS A 1162 11.60 -6.49 -30.95
N THR A 1163 12.33 -6.33 -32.06
CA THR A 1163 11.75 -6.23 -33.41
C THR A 1163 11.06 -7.51 -33.85
N GLY A 1164 11.67 -8.67 -33.60
CA GLY A 1164 11.08 -9.96 -33.92
C GLY A 1164 9.81 -10.26 -33.13
N ILE A 1165 9.77 -9.91 -31.83
CA ILE A 1165 8.61 -10.11 -30.96
C ILE A 1165 7.42 -9.30 -31.47
N ILE A 1166 7.63 -8.03 -31.84
CA ILE A 1166 6.58 -7.17 -32.42
C ILE A 1166 5.99 -7.83 -33.67
N LYS A 1167 6.85 -8.23 -34.62
CA LYS A 1167 6.41 -8.90 -35.85
C LYS A 1167 5.71 -10.23 -35.59
N THR A 1168 6.15 -10.99 -34.59
CA THR A 1168 5.50 -12.25 -34.21
C THR A 1168 4.13 -12.01 -33.60
N LEU A 1169 3.97 -10.96 -32.80
CA LEU A 1169 2.67 -10.57 -32.25
C LEU A 1169 1.71 -10.10 -33.36
N GLU A 1170 2.17 -9.30 -34.33
CA GLU A 1170 1.39 -8.93 -35.52
C GLU A 1170 0.94 -10.19 -36.29
N PHE A 1171 1.85 -11.14 -36.51
CA PHE A 1171 1.54 -12.41 -37.15
C PHE A 1171 0.50 -13.23 -36.36
N ILE A 1172 0.61 -13.30 -35.04
CA ILE A 1172 -0.38 -13.98 -34.18
C ILE A 1172 -1.73 -13.26 -34.19
N GLU A 1173 -1.73 -11.93 -34.25
CA GLU A 1173 -2.98 -11.16 -34.27
C GLU A 1173 -3.75 -11.35 -35.57
N GLU A 1174 -3.07 -11.47 -36.70
CA GLU A 1174 -3.69 -11.76 -38.00
C GLU A 1174 -4.16 -13.22 -38.11
N THR A 1175 -3.32 -14.18 -37.70
CA THR A 1175 -3.59 -15.62 -37.90
C THR A 1175 -4.32 -16.30 -36.75
N LYS A 1176 -4.36 -15.68 -35.57
CA LYS A 1176 -4.76 -16.25 -34.28
C LYS A 1176 -3.95 -17.48 -33.84
N ILE A 1177 -2.84 -17.79 -34.50
CA ILE A 1177 -2.08 -19.02 -34.29
C ILE A 1177 -1.68 -19.23 -32.82
N ALA A 1178 -1.74 -20.48 -32.37
CA ALA A 1178 -1.47 -20.88 -30.98
C ALA A 1178 -2.32 -20.18 -29.90
N THR A 1179 -3.40 -19.48 -30.25
CA THR A 1179 -4.42 -19.01 -29.28
C THR A 1179 -5.45 -20.10 -28.99
N ARG A 1180 -6.25 -19.94 -27.92
CA ARG A 1180 -7.35 -20.87 -27.66
C ARG A 1180 -8.41 -20.80 -28.75
N SER A 1181 -8.73 -19.61 -29.24
CA SER A 1181 -9.69 -19.43 -30.35
C SER A 1181 -9.28 -20.23 -31.59
N TRP A 1182 -8.00 -20.17 -31.97
CA TRP A 1182 -7.50 -20.94 -33.11
C TRP A 1182 -7.55 -22.46 -32.91
N HIS A 1183 -7.47 -22.93 -31.67
CA HIS A 1183 -7.68 -24.34 -31.37
C HIS A 1183 -9.15 -24.74 -31.49
N LEU A 1184 -10.06 -23.96 -30.91
CA LEU A 1184 -11.49 -24.27 -30.90
C LEU A 1184 -12.08 -24.25 -32.31
N THR A 1185 -11.74 -23.24 -33.12
CA THR A 1185 -12.19 -23.18 -34.52
C THR A 1185 -11.77 -24.41 -35.30
N ARG A 1186 -10.52 -24.87 -35.13
CA ARG A 1186 -10.06 -26.11 -35.77
C ARG A 1186 -10.78 -27.35 -35.28
N MET A 1187 -11.15 -27.42 -34.00
CA MET A 1187 -11.93 -28.56 -33.48
C MET A 1187 -13.35 -28.61 -34.03
N GLN A 1188 -13.97 -27.45 -34.25
CA GLN A 1188 -15.29 -27.38 -34.88
C GLN A 1188 -15.22 -27.81 -36.35
N GLU A 1189 -14.25 -27.28 -37.09
CA GLU A 1189 -14.01 -27.67 -38.49
C GLU A 1189 -13.61 -29.14 -38.64
N ASP A 1190 -12.79 -29.68 -37.73
CA ASP A 1190 -12.39 -31.09 -37.76
C ASP A 1190 -13.60 -32.01 -37.40
N ALA A 1191 -14.59 -31.54 -36.62
CA ALA A 1191 -15.83 -32.28 -36.31
C ALA A 1191 -16.86 -32.22 -37.46
N GLU A 1192 -17.02 -31.06 -38.10
CA GLU A 1192 -17.87 -30.90 -39.30
C GLU A 1192 -17.39 -31.81 -40.46
N GLN A 1193 -16.08 -32.05 -40.57
CA GLN A 1193 -15.50 -33.00 -41.55
C GLN A 1193 -15.70 -34.47 -41.20
N GLU A 1194 -15.89 -34.83 -39.93
CA GLU A 1194 -16.21 -36.19 -39.51
C GLU A 1194 -17.71 -36.49 -39.72
N ASP A 1195 -18.59 -35.51 -39.45
CA ASP A 1195 -20.04 -35.63 -39.70
C ASP A 1195 -20.39 -35.68 -41.21
N GLU A 1196 -19.68 -34.92 -42.06
CA GLU A 1196 -19.82 -35.02 -43.54
C GLU A 1196 -19.27 -36.35 -44.11
N GLY A 1197 -18.45 -37.08 -43.35
CA GLY A 1197 -17.88 -38.37 -43.74
C GLY A 1197 -18.79 -39.57 -43.46
N GLU A 1198 -19.83 -39.43 -42.63
CA GLU A 1198 -20.78 -40.51 -42.31
C GLU A 1198 -22.06 -40.51 -43.18
N GLU A 1199 -22.31 -39.48 -44.00
CA GLU A 1199 -23.47 -39.45 -44.93
C GLU A 1199 -23.16 -40.00 -46.35
N GLY A 1200 -21.99 -40.62 -46.55
CA GLY A 1200 -21.46 -40.89 -47.89
C GLY A 1200 -21.04 -42.32 -48.22
N GLU A 1201 -21.84 -43.35 -47.91
CA GLU A 1201 -21.74 -44.65 -48.60
C GLU A 1201 -23.10 -45.39 -48.61
N PRO A 1202 -23.86 -45.40 -49.74
CA PRO A 1202 -24.87 -46.42 -49.93
C PRO A 1202 -24.17 -47.75 -50.22
N ARG A 1203 -24.44 -48.74 -49.36
CA ARG A 1203 -24.16 -50.15 -49.67
C ARG A 1203 -24.94 -50.53 -50.93
N GLU A 1204 -24.26 -50.61 -52.08
CA GLU A 1204 -24.76 -51.35 -53.24
C GLU A 1204 -24.16 -52.76 -53.25
N ASN A 1205 -25.07 -53.73 -53.35
CA ASN A 1205 -24.80 -55.15 -53.56
C ASN A 1205 -24.14 -55.38 -54.94
N GLY A 1206 -23.13 -56.25 -54.99
CA GLY A 1206 -22.51 -56.75 -56.21
C GLY A 1206 -21.23 -57.50 -55.93
#